data_AF-A0A9J7EU21-F1
#
_entry.id   AF-A0A9J7EU21-F1
#
_cell.length_a   1.000
_cell.length_b   1.000
_cell.length_c   1.000
_cell.angle_alpha   90.00
_cell.angle_beta   90.00
_cell.angle_gamma   90.00
#
_symmetry.space_group_name_H-M   'P 1'
#
loop_
_entity.id
_entity.type
_entity.pdbx_description
1 polymer ?
#
loop_
_entity_poly.entity_id
_entity_poly.type
_entity_poly.pdbx_seq_one_letter_code
_entity_poly.pdbx_strand_id
1 'polypeptide(L)'
;MSRYEALLSSGYKIKNYEDHVVFEEPIGYYIPLFVASDRIRPELIVEKLLRYKEETATNPNIRFGSITQTNEVLTKKLSALEKKTEQLQLTNQQSDNLDVFGRYFIQSYYTTDVKQDVYQKTVEPYFSKGIEVPNVGDGKRKKQIKSIQLWAKEWDGTTYHCTYLVHYSVDDGSRSELIHFQVGEEDGAYGVVSYPYIEQVSEFKTTAIPKIAQQKPDKVDPANEETQKAIKQWLNETFFPRYMESTNLDDVSYMMTTPVLLGNLQLYDGIDQLQAYPAKSAIAAFFVYFPTEAVELLKRFGDMRLEERFAELEKDFDPELLDVGRTYNQRTMDILVDELGTVTENTFLIGVRIPTVLLGSEATVRQIFAQSMGTVSHAVLQWLGYRKAISDSEYELYAQAEEDVRTYVMKIGGKSVSEELLYYMNRFHFIRGLTHTYEEEVNDRSKNIAEPLLDTASEPGYIRINDDLGESYLTFLPITRTPDSLEGLELFWLAQEFSFPVEVQSKAKKRNKTLAMNKIGSTKKTLKQTDQVLYNNDDTDEDLLDGLEQLNDLSFGIQNRNHPLYDWMACYVVTGKTKEECAESVKQVKETLKENDCRCIQPQGDQLALFYKFLPGQALNPVEPKWLHSSTHKGLSELQFGLSQKLGTNIGPYIGRISFTDSFDVMEAIQSSRFMVLIHAFLANEGVSGSSTESPHIYFSGATGQGKSFLMKLFAFYLMFLKGQVLMTDPKTEVKEWFELARQDPAVQQYYPEFERLMEQLTYITLDPDDPDNHGVLDPLNFLVGSKANDAVLTMMNQLFPKVPLPVENEMRRQLGDLLNLKKEGHVVGLKMLVDGLVQHEDPEISEHGENMRLTIEDSILQLVFSDGRAKGLDVDNKFTVLQIQGLDLPDQDDAPEDWTESDRKAVAIMGPLAHFCQYFGMRDKHKNTTVIFDEAWTLTKARGGKKLVKGLRRVGRSFKNQLLLVSQSVSDGANEDDIGNFGLCFAFDEPAERPAILAHMGLDHTPENISLLAGLKKGQCLFKDMYDRVGVLSVDCLFPEWALAFKTSNKSHSAEVERKYDQ
;
A
#
# COMPACT_ATOMS: atom_id res chain seq x y z
N MET A 1 33.13 24.42 20.64
CA MET A 1 32.54 23.98 21.93
C MET A 1 31.04 23.81 21.80
N SER A 2 30.24 24.85 21.52
CA SER A 2 28.78 24.72 21.29
C SER A 2 28.37 23.90 20.04
N ARG A 3 29.24 23.83 19.01
CA ARG A 3 29.10 22.90 17.86
C ARG A 3 29.40 21.43 18.21
N TYR A 4 30.12 21.17 19.30
CA TYR A 4 30.55 19.82 19.70
C TYR A 4 29.49 19.12 20.58
N GLU A 5 28.71 19.90 21.32
CA GLU A 5 27.63 19.39 22.19
C GLU A 5 26.37 18.98 21.41
N ALA A 6 26.08 19.62 20.26
CA ALA A 6 24.96 19.24 19.38
C ALA A 6 25.22 17.95 18.57
N LEU A 7 26.49 17.63 18.30
CA LEU A 7 26.89 16.41 17.58
C LEU A 7 26.83 15.16 18.47
N LEU A 8 27.13 15.29 19.76
CA LEU A 8 27.08 14.18 20.72
C LEU A 8 25.65 13.71 21.07
N SER A 9 24.61 14.51 20.80
CA SER A 9 23.21 14.13 21.02
C SER A 9 22.55 13.33 19.87
N SER A 10 23.27 13.07 18.76
CA SER A 10 22.73 12.47 17.52
C SER A 10 23.08 10.99 17.29
N GLY A 11 23.81 10.35 18.21
CA GLY A 11 24.07 8.90 18.18
C GLY A 11 25.15 8.40 17.22
N TYR A 12 25.82 9.26 16.45
CA TYR A 12 26.99 8.89 15.62
C TYR A 12 28.31 9.36 16.26
N LYS A 13 29.37 8.53 16.21
CA LYS A 13 30.74 8.91 16.61
C LYS A 13 31.68 8.94 15.41
N ILE A 14 32.38 10.05 15.25
CA ILE A 14 33.50 10.26 14.31
C ILE A 14 34.79 9.77 14.95
N LYS A 15 35.66 9.07 14.20
CA LYS A 15 37.05 8.80 14.59
C LYS A 15 37.97 9.67 13.73
N ASN A 16 38.83 10.48 14.36
CA ASN A 16 39.97 11.09 13.67
C ASN A 16 41.00 9.98 13.38
N TYR A 17 41.11 9.58 12.13
CA TYR A 17 42.41 9.28 11.55
C TYR A 17 42.79 10.50 10.71
N GLU A 18 44.07 10.89 10.74
CA GLU A 18 44.59 11.89 9.82
C GLU A 18 44.08 11.55 8.41
N ASP A 19 43.31 12.50 7.86
CA ASP A 19 42.76 12.62 6.50
C ASP A 19 41.45 11.95 6.05
N HIS A 20 40.67 11.19 6.85
CA HIS A 20 39.31 10.74 6.41
C HIS A 20 38.28 10.62 7.55
N VAL A 21 37.08 11.20 7.36
CA VAL A 21 35.91 11.01 8.24
C VAL A 21 35.15 9.76 7.80
N VAL A 22 35.21 8.70 8.61
CA VAL A 22 34.47 7.45 8.40
C VAL A 22 33.26 7.42 9.35
N PHE A 23 32.05 7.34 8.80
CA PHE A 23 30.86 6.99 9.58
C PHE A 23 30.76 5.46 9.67
N GLU A 24 30.58 4.91 10.89
CA GLU A 24 30.19 3.50 11.08
C GLU A 24 28.65 3.38 11.15
N GLU A 25 28.16 2.19 10.76
CA GLU A 25 26.75 1.73 10.64
C GLU A 25 25.75 2.22 11.70
N PRO A 26 24.42 2.21 11.43
CA PRO A 26 23.40 2.77 12.31
C PRO A 26 23.46 2.14 13.72
N ILE A 27 23.81 2.95 14.71
CA ILE A 27 23.84 2.55 16.12
C ILE A 27 22.40 2.56 16.66
N GLY A 28 21.73 1.42 16.54
CA GLY A 28 20.46 1.10 17.19
C GLY A 28 20.18 -0.40 17.01
N TYR A 29 19.51 -1.04 17.97
CA TYR A 29 18.98 -2.40 17.78
C TYR A 29 17.85 -2.35 16.72
N TYR A 30 18.31 -2.34 15.46
CA TYR A 30 17.75 -2.52 14.13
C TYR A 30 16.31 -2.06 13.79
N ILE A 31 16.21 -1.45 12.61
CA ILE A 31 14.96 -0.93 12.01
C ILE A 31 14.59 -1.86 10.85
N PRO A 32 13.68 -2.83 11.01
CA PRO A 32 13.12 -3.49 9.85
C PRO A 32 12.37 -2.47 9.00
N LEU A 33 12.73 -2.44 7.72
CA LEU A 33 12.08 -1.65 6.69
C LEU A 33 11.22 -2.56 5.83
N PHE A 34 10.01 -2.10 5.53
CA PHE A 34 9.09 -2.80 4.65
C PHE A 34 8.62 -1.86 3.55
N VAL A 35 8.50 -2.39 2.34
CA VAL A 35 7.82 -1.73 1.23
C VAL A 35 6.32 -1.93 1.42
N ALA A 36 5.56 -0.85 1.52
CA ALA A 36 4.11 -0.93 1.47
C ALA A 36 3.69 -1.31 0.05
N SER A 37 2.84 -2.33 -0.10
CA SER A 37 2.25 -2.63 -1.41
C SER A 37 1.34 -1.47 -1.82
N ASP A 38 1.36 -1.09 -3.10
CA ASP A 38 0.45 -0.14 -3.75
C ASP A 38 -1.04 -0.62 -3.75
N ARG A 39 -1.37 -1.60 -2.90
CA ARG A 39 -2.64 -2.33 -2.82
C ARG A 39 -3.12 -2.46 -1.39
N ILE A 40 -2.85 -1.48 -0.53
CA ILE A 40 -3.50 -1.40 0.78
C ILE A 40 -4.99 -1.15 0.50
N ARG A 41 -5.75 -2.23 0.27
CA ARG A 41 -7.21 -2.21 0.14
C ARG A 41 -7.81 -2.35 1.52
N PRO A 42 -8.34 -1.27 2.09
CA PRO A 42 -8.73 -1.25 3.48
C PRO A 42 -9.92 -2.17 3.76
N GLU A 43 -10.75 -2.42 2.75
CA GLU A 43 -11.93 -3.29 2.80
C GLU A 43 -11.52 -4.78 2.97
N LEU A 44 -10.53 -5.25 2.21
CA LEU A 44 -10.01 -6.63 2.26
C LEU A 44 -9.28 -6.95 3.57
N ILE A 45 -8.70 -5.94 4.23
CA ILE A 45 -8.01 -6.08 5.51
C ILE A 45 -9.02 -6.16 6.66
N VAL A 46 -10.07 -5.34 6.63
CA VAL A 46 -11.19 -5.44 7.57
C VAL A 46 -11.87 -6.79 7.43
N GLU A 47 -12.14 -7.25 6.21
CA GLU A 47 -12.73 -8.58 5.96
C GLU A 47 -11.84 -9.72 6.47
N LYS A 48 -10.51 -9.69 6.23
CA LYS A 48 -9.56 -10.69 6.73
C LYS A 48 -9.40 -10.66 8.25
N LEU A 49 -9.43 -9.49 8.89
CA LEU A 49 -9.38 -9.35 10.34
C LEU A 49 -10.68 -9.82 11.00
N LEU A 50 -11.83 -9.58 10.36
CA LEU A 50 -13.14 -10.10 10.77
C LEU A 50 -13.19 -11.63 10.60
N ARG A 51 -12.77 -12.16 9.45
CA ARG A 51 -12.64 -13.61 9.22
C ARG A 51 -11.69 -14.27 10.19
N TYR A 52 -10.55 -13.66 10.50
CA TYR A 52 -9.62 -14.21 11.50
C TYR A 52 -10.25 -14.25 12.89
N LYS A 53 -11.05 -13.24 13.25
CA LYS A 53 -11.82 -13.19 14.50
C LYS A 53 -12.96 -14.20 14.52
N GLU A 54 -13.58 -14.49 13.37
CA GLU A 54 -14.64 -15.50 13.21
C GLU A 54 -14.08 -16.93 13.16
N GLU A 55 -12.97 -17.18 12.46
CA GLU A 55 -12.27 -18.48 12.38
C GLU A 55 -11.67 -18.88 13.74
N THR A 56 -11.16 -17.92 14.52
CA THR A 56 -10.75 -18.15 15.91
C THR A 56 -11.94 -18.36 16.86
N ALA A 57 -13.14 -17.89 16.49
CA ALA A 57 -14.37 -18.11 17.25
C ALA A 57 -15.10 -19.42 16.87
N THR A 58 -14.86 -20.00 15.68
CA THR A 58 -15.68 -21.09 15.12
C THR A 58 -14.96 -22.44 14.96
N ASN A 59 -13.64 -22.53 15.19
CA ASN A 59 -12.90 -23.80 15.09
C ASN A 59 -12.58 -24.44 16.47
N PRO A 60 -13.43 -25.35 16.99
CA PRO A 60 -13.23 -25.98 18.31
C PRO A 60 -12.06 -26.99 18.37
N ASN A 61 -11.37 -27.24 17.25
CA ASN A 61 -10.17 -28.10 17.20
C ASN A 61 -8.85 -27.33 17.36
N ILE A 62 -8.86 -26.00 17.37
CA ILE A 62 -7.74 -25.22 17.90
C ILE A 62 -7.86 -25.21 19.43
N ARG A 63 -7.65 -26.38 20.03
CA ARG A 63 -7.60 -26.55 21.48
C ARG A 63 -6.28 -25.98 21.98
N PHE A 64 -6.33 -24.82 22.63
CA PHE A 64 -5.33 -24.44 23.64
C PHE A 64 -5.46 -25.39 24.85
N GLY A 65 -4.96 -26.62 24.67
CA GLY A 65 -4.92 -27.67 25.69
C GLY A 65 -3.98 -27.38 26.87
N SER A 66 -3.35 -26.22 26.93
CA SER A 66 -2.50 -25.81 28.05
C SER A 66 -2.95 -24.51 28.73
N ILE A 67 -3.90 -23.74 28.20
CA ILE A 67 -4.22 -22.42 28.78
C ILE A 67 -5.22 -22.49 29.93
N THR A 68 -6.10 -23.50 30.02
CA THR A 68 -7.13 -23.53 31.08
C THR A 68 -6.55 -23.86 32.46
N GLN A 69 -5.60 -24.81 32.55
CA GLN A 69 -4.83 -25.02 33.80
C GLN A 69 -3.90 -23.85 34.10
N THR A 70 -3.37 -23.20 33.06
CA THR A 70 -2.53 -22.01 33.20
C THR A 70 -3.35 -20.81 33.67
N ASN A 71 -4.64 -20.70 33.33
CA ASN A 71 -5.53 -19.63 33.80
C ASN A 71 -5.91 -19.78 35.26
N GLU A 72 -6.15 -20.98 35.79
CA GLU A 72 -6.41 -21.15 37.23
C GLU A 72 -5.15 -20.88 38.08
N VAL A 73 -3.99 -21.29 37.56
CA VAL A 73 -2.67 -21.02 38.16
C VAL A 73 -2.27 -19.55 38.01
N LEU A 74 -2.57 -18.92 36.87
CA LEU A 74 -2.34 -17.50 36.61
C LEU A 74 -3.28 -16.65 37.43
N THR A 75 -4.54 -17.02 37.63
CA THR A 75 -5.49 -16.26 38.45
C THR A 75 -5.12 -16.35 39.94
N LYS A 76 -4.62 -17.51 40.41
CA LYS A 76 -4.00 -17.64 41.74
C LYS A 76 -2.68 -16.85 41.87
N LYS A 77 -1.86 -16.80 40.82
CA LYS A 77 -0.64 -15.99 40.79
C LYS A 77 -0.92 -14.50 40.66
N LEU A 78 -1.98 -14.10 39.95
CA LEU A 78 -2.42 -12.73 39.71
C LEU A 78 -3.01 -12.15 41.00
N SER A 79 -3.88 -12.89 41.69
CA SER A 79 -4.40 -12.49 43.01
C SER A 79 -3.31 -12.45 44.09
N ALA A 80 -2.30 -13.34 44.02
CA ALA A 80 -1.12 -13.27 44.89
C ALA A 80 -0.19 -12.10 44.53
N LEU A 81 -0.07 -11.74 43.24
CA LEU A 81 0.65 -10.57 42.77
C LEU A 81 -0.07 -9.27 43.11
N GLU A 82 -1.40 -9.22 43.00
CA GLU A 82 -2.24 -8.07 43.35
C GLU A 82 -2.15 -7.80 44.85
N LYS A 83 -2.22 -8.82 45.72
CA LYS A 83 -1.93 -8.66 47.16
C LYS A 83 -0.49 -8.19 47.45
N LYS A 84 0.49 -8.65 46.66
CA LYS A 84 1.88 -8.18 46.75
C LYS A 84 2.02 -6.75 46.22
N THR A 85 1.25 -6.36 45.22
CA THR A 85 1.27 -5.06 44.55
C THR A 85 0.55 -4.02 45.39
N GLU A 86 -0.54 -4.38 46.08
CA GLU A 86 -1.17 -3.55 47.12
C GLU A 86 -0.24 -3.39 48.34
N GLN A 87 0.43 -4.45 48.80
CA GLN A 87 1.47 -4.33 49.84
C GLN A 87 2.66 -3.47 49.39
N LEU A 88 3.10 -3.60 48.13
CA LEU A 88 4.17 -2.79 47.56
C LEU A 88 3.75 -1.34 47.30
N GLN A 89 2.49 -1.07 46.91
CA GLN A 89 1.94 0.27 46.75
C GLN A 89 1.73 0.99 48.08
N LEU A 90 1.36 0.26 49.15
CA LEU A 90 1.40 0.75 50.53
C LEU A 90 2.84 1.01 51.02
N THR A 91 3.84 0.34 50.45
CA THR A 91 5.27 0.56 50.77
C THR A 91 5.90 1.68 49.91
N ASN A 92 5.38 1.93 48.70
CA ASN A 92 5.94 2.89 47.73
C ASN A 92 5.34 4.30 47.78
N GLN A 93 4.36 4.57 48.65
CA GLN A 93 3.91 5.95 48.91
C GLN A 93 4.87 6.77 49.80
N GLN A 94 6.03 6.21 50.21
CA GLN A 94 7.05 6.93 50.96
C GLN A 94 8.46 6.47 50.55
N SER A 95 9.06 7.04 49.50
CA SER A 95 10.53 7.06 49.40
C SER A 95 11.02 8.47 49.64
N ASP A 96 11.27 8.77 50.91
CA ASP A 96 11.97 9.97 51.35
C ASP A 96 13.42 9.92 50.80
N ASN A 97 13.97 11.02 50.28
CA ASN A 97 15.36 11.08 49.79
C ASN A 97 16.38 10.61 50.86
N LEU A 98 16.02 10.78 52.14
CA LEU A 98 16.75 10.27 53.30
C LEU A 98 16.83 8.73 53.35
N ASP A 99 15.79 8.00 52.94
CA ASP A 99 15.81 6.53 52.96
C ASP A 99 16.73 5.97 51.88
N VAL A 100 16.76 6.61 50.71
CA VAL A 100 17.69 6.29 49.63
C VAL A 100 19.13 6.47 50.13
N PHE A 101 19.44 7.62 50.73
CA PHE A 101 20.75 7.89 51.33
C PHE A 101 21.14 6.85 52.40
N GLY A 102 20.25 6.57 53.36
CA GLY A 102 20.51 5.62 54.45
C GLY A 102 20.81 4.20 53.96
N ARG A 103 20.15 3.74 52.89
CA ARG A 103 20.41 2.42 52.30
C ARG A 103 21.77 2.34 51.60
N TYR A 104 22.19 3.37 50.87
CA TYR A 104 23.52 3.43 50.26
C TYR A 104 24.65 3.48 51.29
N PHE A 105 24.44 4.23 52.38
CA PHE A 105 25.36 4.24 53.50
C PHE A 105 25.50 2.85 54.13
N ILE A 106 24.40 2.15 54.41
CA ILE A 106 24.43 0.80 55.00
C ILE A 106 25.12 -0.21 54.07
N GLN A 107 24.86 -0.16 52.76
CA GLN A 107 25.57 -1.03 51.82
C GLN A 107 27.09 -0.81 51.86
N SER A 108 27.52 0.45 51.90
CA SER A 108 28.94 0.81 51.99
C SER A 108 29.54 0.41 53.34
N TYR A 109 28.82 0.64 54.45
CA TYR A 109 29.26 0.34 55.82
C TYR A 109 29.45 -1.16 56.09
N TYR A 110 28.68 -2.03 55.43
CA TYR A 110 28.78 -3.50 55.57
C TYR A 110 29.75 -4.15 54.58
N THR A 111 30.42 -3.36 53.71
CA THR A 111 31.42 -3.86 52.76
C THR A 111 32.76 -4.10 53.47
N THR A 112 32.88 -5.20 54.22
CA THR A 112 34.06 -5.47 55.09
C THR A 112 35.18 -6.27 54.41
N ASP A 113 35.09 -6.52 53.10
CA ASP A 113 35.96 -7.42 52.32
C ASP A 113 37.13 -6.71 51.60
N VAL A 114 37.41 -5.46 51.98
CA VAL A 114 38.43 -4.60 51.35
C VAL A 114 39.50 -4.20 52.36
N LYS A 115 40.71 -3.85 51.88
CA LYS A 115 41.78 -3.32 52.77
C LYS A 115 41.28 -2.07 53.52
N GLN A 116 41.78 -1.85 54.74
CA GLN A 116 41.25 -0.81 55.64
C GLN A 116 41.28 0.61 55.05
N ASP A 117 42.30 0.92 54.25
CA ASP A 117 42.43 2.16 53.47
C ASP A 117 41.35 2.30 52.38
N VAL A 118 40.95 1.19 51.77
CA VAL A 118 39.87 1.13 50.76
C VAL A 118 38.50 1.21 51.43
N TYR A 119 38.33 0.56 52.59
CA TYR A 119 37.09 0.64 53.38
C TYR A 119 36.81 2.08 53.82
N GLN A 120 37.80 2.74 54.43
CA GLN A 120 37.66 4.12 54.90
C GLN A 120 37.30 5.06 53.74
N LYS A 121 38.00 4.98 52.60
CA LYS A 121 37.67 5.77 51.40
C LYS A 121 36.27 5.52 50.84
N THR A 122 35.70 4.33 51.05
CA THR A 122 34.38 3.96 50.53
C THR A 122 33.26 4.51 51.41
N VAL A 123 33.47 4.60 52.73
CA VAL A 123 32.45 5.04 53.68
C VAL A 123 32.60 6.53 54.06
N GLU A 124 33.80 7.09 53.99
CA GLU A 124 34.12 8.51 54.27
C GLU A 124 33.19 9.52 53.57
N PRO A 125 32.78 9.35 52.29
CA PRO A 125 31.88 10.29 51.61
C PRO A 125 30.49 10.42 52.24
N TYR A 126 30.08 9.46 53.08
CA TYR A 126 28.77 9.47 53.73
C TYR A 126 28.77 10.15 55.10
N PHE A 127 29.93 10.47 55.67
CA PHE A 127 30.05 11.12 56.97
C PHE A 127 30.23 12.64 56.83
N SER A 128 29.61 13.40 57.74
CA SER A 128 29.83 14.86 57.79
C SER A 128 31.25 15.20 58.26
N LYS A 129 31.79 16.35 57.83
CA LYS A 129 33.16 16.78 58.14
C LYS A 129 33.40 16.81 59.66
N GLY A 130 34.45 16.11 60.11
CA GLY A 130 34.88 16.09 61.52
C GLY A 130 34.36 14.90 62.33
N ILE A 131 33.62 13.97 61.72
CA ILE A 131 33.17 12.71 62.35
C ILE A 131 34.17 11.58 62.08
N GLU A 132 34.50 10.82 63.13
CA GLU A 132 35.48 9.74 63.05
C GLU A 132 34.93 8.52 62.28
N VAL A 133 35.61 8.13 61.20
CA VAL A 133 35.18 7.04 60.30
C VAL A 133 35.53 5.66 60.92
N PRO A 134 34.61 4.68 60.91
CA PRO A 134 34.82 3.35 61.50
C PRO A 134 36.05 2.59 60.97
N ASN A 135 36.75 1.86 61.85
CA ASN A 135 37.84 0.94 61.49
C ASN A 135 37.34 -0.51 61.29
N VAL A 136 38.02 -1.30 60.44
CA VAL A 136 37.65 -2.70 60.09
C VAL A 136 37.92 -3.70 61.24
N GLY A 137 38.03 -3.24 62.50
CA GLY A 137 38.53 -4.02 63.64
C GLY A 137 37.51 -4.84 64.44
N ASP A 138 36.22 -4.56 64.34
CA ASP A 138 35.22 -5.19 65.22
C ASP A 138 34.58 -6.43 64.58
N GLY A 139 35.36 -7.51 64.43
CA GLY A 139 34.82 -8.88 64.36
C GLY A 139 33.71 -9.17 63.33
N LYS A 140 33.58 -8.40 62.25
CA LYS A 140 32.55 -8.61 61.22
C LYS A 140 33.03 -9.68 60.23
N ARG A 141 32.53 -10.90 60.38
CA ARG A 141 32.55 -11.91 59.30
C ARG A 141 31.96 -11.31 58.01
N LYS A 142 32.37 -11.79 56.84
CA LYS A 142 31.84 -11.38 55.52
C LYS A 142 30.31 -11.46 55.50
N LYS A 143 29.64 -10.30 55.60
CA LYS A 143 28.17 -10.19 55.59
C LYS A 143 27.71 -9.83 54.18
N GLN A 144 27.03 -10.73 53.49
CA GLN A 144 26.34 -10.41 52.24
C GLN A 144 24.92 -9.94 52.55
N ILE A 145 24.65 -8.65 52.34
CA ILE A 145 23.32 -8.09 52.58
C ILE A 145 22.29 -8.69 51.62
N LYS A 146 21.19 -9.22 52.17
CA LYS A 146 20.03 -9.75 51.44
C LYS A 146 18.90 -8.73 51.34
N SER A 147 18.67 -7.94 52.38
CA SER A 147 17.72 -6.83 52.36
C SER A 147 18.03 -5.81 53.44
N ILE A 148 17.63 -4.56 53.16
CA ILE A 148 17.69 -3.42 54.08
C ILE A 148 16.28 -2.82 54.10
N GLN A 149 15.72 -2.65 55.29
CA GLN A 149 14.40 -2.07 55.48
C GLN A 149 14.46 -0.97 56.52
N LEU A 150 13.96 0.23 56.20
CA LEU A 150 13.82 1.31 57.18
C LEU A 150 12.86 0.85 58.28
N TRP A 151 13.39 0.72 59.49
CA TRP A 151 12.67 0.22 60.65
C TRP A 151 12.04 1.36 61.44
N ALA A 152 12.75 2.46 61.65
CA ALA A 152 12.22 3.67 62.29
C ALA A 152 12.99 4.92 61.85
N LYS A 153 12.32 6.08 61.89
CA LYS A 153 12.88 7.40 61.58
C LYS A 153 12.24 8.42 62.51
N GLU A 154 13.03 9.14 63.27
CA GLU A 154 12.59 10.20 64.19
C GLU A 154 13.40 11.47 63.96
N TRP A 155 12.77 12.64 64.09
CA TRP A 155 13.44 13.94 63.97
C TRP A 155 13.53 14.57 65.36
N ASP A 156 14.74 14.93 65.80
CA ASP A 156 14.97 15.48 67.14
C ASP A 156 14.97 17.02 67.20
N GLY A 157 14.69 17.68 66.07
CA GLY A 157 14.79 19.13 65.91
C GLY A 157 16.00 19.59 65.10
N THR A 158 17.01 18.73 64.94
CA THR A 158 18.28 19.06 64.27
C THR A 158 18.82 17.95 63.37
N THR A 159 18.59 16.67 63.72
CA THR A 159 19.05 15.50 62.96
C THR A 159 17.98 14.41 62.90
N TYR A 160 18.06 13.54 61.89
CA TYR A 160 17.20 12.36 61.77
C TYR A 160 17.86 11.16 62.44
N HIS A 161 17.21 10.55 63.43
CA HIS A 161 17.59 9.25 63.99
C HIS A 161 16.97 8.17 63.12
N CYS A 162 17.81 7.43 62.41
CA CYS A 162 17.39 6.36 61.51
C CYS A 162 17.75 5.00 62.09
N THR A 163 16.79 4.07 62.07
CA THR A 163 16.98 2.67 62.42
C THR A 163 16.61 1.80 61.23
N TYR A 164 17.46 0.84 60.88
CA TYR A 164 17.27 -0.07 59.75
C TYR A 164 17.39 -1.52 60.17
N LEU A 165 16.49 -2.37 59.69
CA LEU A 165 16.61 -3.82 59.77
C LEU A 165 17.40 -4.34 58.58
N VAL A 166 18.53 -4.97 58.85
CA VAL A 166 19.44 -5.52 57.84
C VAL A 166 19.42 -7.04 57.94
N HIS A 167 18.96 -7.70 56.88
CA HIS A 167 19.09 -9.14 56.72
C HIS A 167 20.34 -9.43 55.90
N TYR A 168 21.19 -10.32 56.37
CA TYR A 168 22.45 -10.67 55.70
C TYR A 168 22.77 -12.16 55.84
N SER A 169 23.55 -12.70 54.91
CA SER A 169 24.14 -14.03 55.02
C SER A 169 25.59 -13.97 55.47
N VAL A 170 25.93 -14.91 56.33
CA VAL A 170 27.30 -15.34 56.66
C VAL A 170 27.44 -16.80 56.26
N ASP A 171 28.66 -17.34 56.24
CA ASP A 171 28.95 -18.70 55.73
C ASP A 171 28.09 -19.82 56.36
N ASP A 172 27.52 -19.59 57.55
CA ASP A 172 26.77 -20.58 58.34
C ASP A 172 25.23 -20.34 58.33
N GLY A 173 24.72 -19.38 57.54
CA GLY A 173 23.28 -19.10 57.45
C GLY A 173 22.89 -17.62 57.34
N SER A 174 21.58 -17.32 57.40
CA SER A 174 21.05 -15.94 57.33
C SER A 174 20.75 -15.40 58.72
N ARG A 175 21.14 -14.15 58.99
CA ARG A 175 20.90 -13.44 60.25
C ARG A 175 20.28 -12.06 59.99
N SER A 176 19.76 -11.45 61.05
CA SER A 176 19.13 -10.12 61.00
C SER A 176 19.61 -9.28 62.17
N GLU A 177 19.91 -8.00 61.93
CA GLU A 177 20.27 -7.04 62.98
C GLU A 177 19.68 -5.66 62.69
N LEU A 178 19.49 -4.87 63.73
CA LEU A 178 19.10 -3.47 63.61
C LEU A 178 20.36 -2.59 63.65
N ILE A 179 20.45 -1.61 62.76
CA ILE A 179 21.50 -0.60 62.76
C ILE A 179 20.90 0.79 62.97
N HIS A 180 21.50 1.56 63.85
CA HIS A 180 21.05 2.88 64.29
C HIS A 180 22.12 3.93 63.99
N PHE A 181 21.75 5.07 63.39
CA PHE A 181 22.64 6.21 63.16
C PHE A 181 21.83 7.51 62.95
N GLN A 182 22.48 8.66 63.15
CA GLN A 182 21.90 9.98 62.94
C GLN A 182 22.36 10.58 61.60
N VAL A 183 21.47 11.29 60.92
CA VAL A 183 21.73 11.97 59.65
C VAL A 183 21.38 13.45 59.77
N GLY A 184 22.35 14.32 59.47
CA GLY A 184 22.14 15.76 59.30
C GLY A 184 21.88 16.11 57.83
N GLU A 185 21.19 17.23 57.60
CA GLU A 185 20.93 17.80 56.27
C GLU A 185 21.48 19.22 56.22
N GLU A 186 22.38 19.50 55.28
CA GLU A 186 22.99 20.82 55.07
C GLU A 186 23.07 21.08 53.55
N ASP A 187 22.55 22.21 53.08
CA ASP A 187 22.48 22.60 51.66
C ASP A 187 21.90 21.52 50.69
N GLY A 188 20.91 20.75 51.16
CA GLY A 188 20.24 19.72 50.36
C GLY A 188 21.03 18.42 50.19
N ALA A 189 22.11 18.24 50.95
CA ALA A 189 22.88 17.01 51.04
C ALA A 189 22.75 16.36 52.43
N TYR A 190 22.66 15.03 52.47
CA TYR A 190 22.59 14.24 53.70
C TYR A 190 23.99 13.74 54.12
N GLY A 191 24.27 13.76 55.42
CA GLY A 191 25.51 13.25 55.99
C GLY A 191 25.29 12.55 57.33
N VAL A 192 25.95 11.40 57.54
CA VAL A 192 25.92 10.67 58.81
C VAL A 192 26.73 11.45 59.84
N VAL A 193 26.08 11.83 60.94
CA VAL A 193 26.64 12.67 62.00
C VAL A 193 26.90 11.94 63.31
N SER A 194 26.61 10.63 63.36
CA SER A 194 26.91 9.77 64.51
C SER A 194 27.60 8.47 64.12
N TYR A 195 28.32 7.87 65.05
CA TYR A 195 28.87 6.53 64.87
C TYR A 195 27.72 5.48 64.84
N PRO A 196 27.66 4.55 63.87
CA PRO A 196 26.56 3.58 63.79
C PRO A 196 26.62 2.52 64.89
N TYR A 197 25.49 2.29 65.55
CA TYR A 197 25.33 1.27 66.59
C TYR A 197 24.49 0.09 66.08
N ILE A 198 24.82 -1.14 66.48
CA ILE A 198 24.16 -2.38 66.00
C ILE A 198 23.54 -3.15 67.16
N GLU A 199 22.27 -3.54 67.01
CA GLU A 199 21.53 -4.39 67.94
C GLU A 199 21.20 -5.75 67.28
N GLN A 200 21.59 -6.85 67.92
CA GLN A 200 21.33 -8.22 67.43
C GLN A 200 19.89 -8.63 67.73
N VAL A 201 19.18 -9.20 66.75
CA VAL A 201 17.79 -9.61 66.96
C VAL A 201 17.66 -11.13 67.10
N SER A 202 17.33 -11.61 68.31
CA SER A 202 17.03 -13.02 68.58
C SER A 202 15.53 -13.31 68.34
N GLU A 203 15.24 -14.12 67.32
CA GLU A 203 13.91 -14.63 66.90
C GLU A 203 12.81 -13.58 66.64
N PHE A 204 12.62 -13.22 65.37
CA PHE A 204 11.46 -12.43 64.92
C PHE A 204 10.25 -13.33 64.60
N LYS A 205 9.15 -13.18 65.33
CA LYS A 205 7.78 -13.45 64.83
C LYS A 205 7.14 -12.10 64.51
N THR A 206 6.67 -11.92 63.29
CA THR A 206 6.17 -10.65 62.68
C THR A 206 4.93 -10.01 63.34
N THR A 207 4.58 -10.37 64.57
CA THR A 207 3.43 -9.84 65.31
C THR A 207 3.76 -9.62 66.78
N ALA A 208 4.57 -8.61 67.09
CA ALA A 208 4.58 -7.99 68.41
C ALA A 208 5.29 -6.62 68.39
N ILE A 209 4.61 -5.63 68.98
CA ILE A 209 5.02 -4.24 69.32
C ILE A 209 4.56 -3.15 68.31
N PRO A 210 3.75 -2.16 68.75
CA PRO A 210 3.09 -1.16 67.91
C PRO A 210 3.97 0.08 67.69
N LYS A 211 3.94 0.64 66.47
CA LYS A 211 4.36 2.03 66.23
C LYS A 211 3.25 2.99 66.66
N ILE A 212 3.69 4.05 67.32
CA ILE A 212 2.93 5.14 67.94
C ILE A 212 1.89 5.73 66.96
N ALA A 213 0.65 5.84 67.43
CA ALA A 213 -0.47 6.42 66.70
C ALA A 213 -0.33 7.93 66.55
N GLN A 214 -0.60 8.40 65.34
CA GLN A 214 -0.91 9.77 64.98
C GLN A 214 -2.06 10.31 65.85
N GLN A 215 -1.97 11.55 66.33
CA GLN A 215 -3.17 12.33 66.64
C GLN A 215 -3.83 12.75 65.31
N LYS A 216 -5.10 12.37 65.13
CA LYS A 216 -6.03 12.97 64.15
C LYS A 216 -6.91 14.02 64.86
N PRO A 217 -7.31 15.11 64.19
CA PRO A 217 -8.43 15.92 64.64
C PRO A 217 -9.78 15.30 64.25
N ASP A 218 -10.66 15.27 65.26
CA ASP A 218 -12.11 15.12 65.40
C ASP A 218 -13.02 14.30 64.47
N LYS A 219 -13.89 13.56 65.17
CA LYS A 219 -14.98 12.67 64.75
C LYS A 219 -16.21 13.41 64.23
N VAL A 220 -16.95 12.75 63.33
CA VAL A 220 -18.43 12.72 63.36
C VAL A 220 -18.81 11.33 63.88
N ASP A 221 -19.56 11.25 64.99
CA ASP A 221 -19.93 9.99 65.64
C ASP A 221 -21.02 9.23 64.85
N PRO A 222 -20.83 7.94 64.55
CA PRO A 222 -21.91 7.03 64.20
C PRO A 222 -22.60 6.45 65.46
N ALA A 223 -23.87 6.08 65.30
CA ALA A 223 -24.80 5.65 66.35
C ALA A 223 -24.26 4.62 67.35
N ASN A 224 -24.78 4.69 68.59
CA ASN A 224 -24.26 3.97 69.75
C ASN A 224 -24.26 2.43 69.56
N GLU A 225 -23.40 1.77 70.35
CA GLU A 225 -23.18 0.32 70.32
C GLU A 225 -24.44 -0.53 70.57
N GLU A 226 -25.46 0.02 71.21
CA GLU A 226 -26.74 -0.66 71.45
C GLU A 226 -27.53 -0.81 70.14
N THR A 227 -27.48 0.22 69.28
CA THR A 227 -28.07 0.21 67.94
C THR A 227 -27.29 -0.71 67.00
N GLN A 228 -25.95 -0.69 67.09
CA GLN A 228 -25.10 -1.58 66.29
C GLN A 228 -25.21 -3.05 66.72
N LYS A 229 -25.40 -3.32 68.02
CA LYS A 229 -25.70 -4.66 68.52
C LYS A 229 -27.08 -5.12 68.08
N ALA A 230 -28.11 -4.28 68.16
CA ALA A 230 -29.46 -4.62 67.71
C ALA A 230 -29.49 -4.96 66.21
N ILE A 231 -28.74 -4.23 65.38
CA ILE A 231 -28.64 -4.50 63.93
C ILE A 231 -27.84 -5.79 63.66
N LYS A 232 -26.70 -6.01 64.33
CA LYS A 232 -25.93 -7.26 64.18
C LYS A 232 -26.70 -8.47 64.68
N GLN A 233 -27.49 -8.32 65.74
CA GLN A 233 -28.33 -9.37 66.29
C GLN A 233 -29.53 -9.66 65.39
N TRP A 234 -30.21 -8.63 64.85
CA TRP A 234 -31.27 -8.81 63.85
C TRP A 234 -30.76 -9.50 62.58
N LEU A 235 -29.58 -9.13 62.08
CA LEU A 235 -28.96 -9.76 60.92
C LEU A 235 -28.68 -11.25 61.16
N ASN A 236 -28.07 -11.60 62.29
CA ASN A 236 -27.68 -12.98 62.61
C ASN A 236 -28.84 -13.87 63.09
N GLU A 237 -29.81 -13.32 63.82
CA GLU A 237 -30.88 -14.11 64.45
C GLU A 237 -32.20 -14.07 63.67
N THR A 238 -32.44 -13.03 62.86
CA THR A 238 -33.70 -12.86 62.10
C THR A 238 -33.50 -12.95 60.59
N PHE A 239 -32.52 -12.24 60.02
CA PHE A 239 -32.34 -12.15 58.57
C PHE A 239 -31.72 -13.41 57.96
N PHE A 240 -30.56 -13.85 58.45
CA PHE A 240 -29.87 -15.04 57.91
C PHE A 240 -30.60 -16.36 58.20
N PRO A 241 -31.20 -16.61 59.39
CA PRO A 241 -31.89 -17.86 59.67
C PRO A 241 -33.21 -18.01 58.90
N ARG A 242 -34.00 -16.93 58.74
CA ARG A 242 -35.20 -16.95 57.89
C ARG A 242 -34.86 -17.24 56.43
N TYR A 243 -33.65 -16.95 55.97
CA TYR A 243 -33.24 -17.20 54.58
C TYR A 243 -32.62 -18.59 54.38
N MET A 244 -31.80 -19.05 55.34
CA MET A 244 -31.10 -20.34 55.26
C MET A 244 -32.00 -21.54 55.61
N GLU A 245 -33.06 -21.33 56.39
CA GLU A 245 -33.97 -22.41 56.83
C GLU A 245 -35.40 -22.27 56.26
N SER A 246 -35.67 -21.28 55.39
CA SER A 246 -36.97 -21.20 54.70
C SER A 246 -37.08 -22.30 53.65
N THR A 247 -38.10 -23.14 53.82
CA THR A 247 -38.54 -24.11 52.81
C THR A 247 -39.58 -23.51 51.86
N ASN A 248 -39.91 -22.22 52.01
CA ASN A 248 -40.80 -21.50 51.11
C ASN A 248 -40.02 -21.03 49.86
N LEU A 249 -40.32 -21.64 48.73
CA LEU A 249 -39.66 -21.40 47.44
C LEU A 249 -39.84 -19.98 46.89
N ASP A 250 -40.78 -19.19 47.42
CA ASP A 250 -40.98 -17.81 46.99
C ASP A 250 -39.94 -16.84 47.58
N ASP A 251 -39.38 -17.14 48.76
CA ASP A 251 -38.31 -16.33 49.37
C ASP A 251 -36.96 -16.53 48.64
N VAL A 252 -36.77 -17.69 48.01
CA VAL A 252 -35.59 -17.99 47.18
C VAL A 252 -35.77 -17.52 45.73
N SER A 253 -37.01 -17.44 45.23
CA SER A 253 -37.31 -17.03 43.85
C SER A 253 -37.05 -15.54 43.54
N TYR A 254 -36.93 -14.67 44.54
CA TYR A 254 -36.59 -13.26 44.29
C TYR A 254 -35.14 -13.03 43.86
N MET A 255 -34.22 -13.99 44.08
CA MET A 255 -32.84 -13.90 43.58
C MET A 255 -32.47 -14.96 42.53
N MET A 256 -33.38 -15.88 42.21
CA MET A 256 -33.17 -16.89 41.15
C MET A 256 -34.36 -16.95 40.19
N THR A 257 -34.66 -15.85 39.50
CA THR A 257 -35.39 -15.90 38.23
C THR A 257 -34.44 -16.20 37.08
N THR A 258 -34.02 -17.45 37.11
CA THR A 258 -33.91 -18.42 36.02
C THR A 258 -33.69 -17.95 34.57
N PRO A 259 -32.66 -18.54 33.93
CA PRO A 259 -32.35 -18.53 32.51
C PRO A 259 -32.90 -19.76 31.74
N VAL A 260 -32.96 -19.61 30.40
CA VAL A 260 -32.93 -20.61 29.30
C VAL A 260 -34.19 -21.43 28.95
N LEU A 261 -34.78 -21.14 27.77
CA LEU A 261 -34.99 -22.04 26.62
C LEU A 261 -36.18 -21.57 25.78
N LEU A 262 -35.91 -21.05 24.59
CA LEU A 262 -36.54 -21.46 23.32
C LEU A 262 -35.89 -20.64 22.22
N GLY A 263 -35.34 -21.34 21.23
CA GLY A 263 -34.76 -20.72 20.06
C GLY A 263 -35.74 -19.73 19.44
N ASN A 264 -35.24 -18.53 19.22
CA ASN A 264 -35.64 -17.66 18.12
C ASN A 264 -34.59 -16.57 18.02
N LEU A 265 -34.29 -16.21 16.78
CA LEU A 265 -33.61 -14.97 16.46
C LEU A 265 -34.17 -13.84 17.32
N GLN A 266 -33.32 -13.16 18.07
CA GLN A 266 -33.50 -11.73 18.31
C GLN A 266 -32.23 -11.05 17.81
N LEU A 267 -32.44 -10.41 16.66
CA LEU A 267 -31.63 -9.33 16.13
C LEU A 267 -31.33 -8.35 17.27
N TYR A 268 -30.07 -7.90 17.33
CA TYR A 268 -29.74 -6.72 18.10
C TYR A 268 -30.35 -5.50 17.40
N ASP A 269 -31.60 -5.17 17.73
CA ASP A 269 -32.16 -3.85 17.48
C ASP A 269 -31.46 -2.87 18.43
N GLY A 270 -30.56 -2.06 17.88
CA GLY A 270 -29.75 -1.10 18.64
C GLY A 270 -28.29 -1.00 18.22
N ILE A 271 -27.85 -1.77 17.22
CA ILE A 271 -26.65 -1.41 16.42
C ILE A 271 -27.14 -0.97 15.03
N ASP A 272 -28.03 0.02 15.02
CA ASP A 272 -28.21 0.83 13.81
C ASP A 272 -26.95 1.70 13.69
N GLN A 273 -26.10 1.33 12.73
CA GLN A 273 -24.81 1.94 12.39
C GLN A 273 -23.61 1.55 13.29
N LEU A 274 -23.18 0.29 13.16
CA LEU A 274 -21.72 0.06 13.08
C LEU A 274 -21.27 0.78 11.81
N GLN A 275 -20.77 2.01 11.95
CA GLN A 275 -20.12 2.75 10.87
C GLN A 275 -19.05 1.83 10.27
N ALA A 276 -19.36 1.27 9.10
CA ALA A 276 -18.38 0.66 8.23
C ALA A 276 -17.36 1.77 7.96
N TYR A 277 -16.16 1.63 8.51
CA TYR A 277 -15.08 2.57 8.26
C TYR A 277 -14.68 2.41 6.78
N PRO A 278 -15.01 3.36 5.89
CA PRO A 278 -14.52 3.33 4.51
C PRO A 278 -13.00 3.49 4.54
N ALA A 279 -12.27 2.97 3.54
CA ALA A 279 -10.85 3.12 3.16
C ALA A 279 -9.76 3.59 4.22
N LYS A 280 -10.07 4.50 5.12
CA LYS A 280 -9.30 4.94 6.28
C LYS A 280 -8.94 3.83 7.31
N SER A 281 -9.32 2.55 7.10
CA SER A 281 -9.37 1.51 8.14
C SER A 281 -8.09 0.67 8.33
N ALA A 282 -7.29 0.38 7.29
CA ALA A 282 -6.15 -0.54 7.41
C ALA A 282 -4.93 0.07 8.13
N ILE A 283 -4.56 1.30 7.78
CA ILE A 283 -3.43 2.02 8.40
C ILE A 283 -3.80 2.47 9.81
N ALA A 284 -5.04 2.92 10.02
CA ALA A 284 -5.53 3.22 11.36
C ALA A 284 -5.47 1.97 12.25
N ALA A 285 -5.91 0.80 11.74
CA ALA A 285 -5.78 -0.47 12.44
C ALA A 285 -4.32 -0.85 12.70
N PHE A 286 -3.40 -0.62 11.75
CA PHE A 286 -1.97 -0.79 11.97
C PHE A 286 -1.51 0.01 13.20
N PHE A 287 -1.79 1.31 13.28
CA PHE A 287 -1.40 2.12 14.43
C PHE A 287 -2.09 1.78 15.75
N VAL A 288 -3.23 1.06 15.73
CA VAL A 288 -3.91 0.57 16.95
C VAL A 288 -3.32 -0.75 17.44
N TYR A 289 -3.16 -1.71 16.54
CA TYR A 289 -2.85 -3.10 16.89
C TYR A 289 -1.36 -3.44 16.85
N PHE A 290 -0.54 -2.54 16.30
CA PHE A 290 0.89 -2.75 16.19
C PHE A 290 1.63 -2.36 17.49
N PRO A 291 2.40 -3.29 18.10
CA PRO A 291 2.98 -3.10 19.43
C PRO A 291 4.31 -2.33 19.36
N THR A 292 4.35 -1.17 18.70
CA THR A 292 5.59 -0.40 18.56
C THR A 292 5.46 1.01 19.07
N GLU A 293 6.54 1.48 19.70
CA GLU A 293 6.58 2.80 20.31
C GLU A 293 6.94 3.89 19.31
N ALA A 294 7.56 3.54 18.18
CA ALA A 294 7.96 4.47 17.14
C ALA A 294 7.93 3.84 15.74
N VAL A 295 7.47 4.63 14.77
CA VAL A 295 7.33 4.28 13.36
C VAL A 295 7.87 5.42 12.51
N GLU A 296 8.50 5.08 11.40
CA GLU A 296 8.99 5.97 10.36
C GLU A 296 8.25 5.65 9.07
N LEU A 297 7.69 6.68 8.44
CA LEU A 297 6.94 6.61 7.19
C LEU A 297 7.70 7.43 6.15
N LEU A 298 8.09 6.80 5.06
CA LEU A 298 8.90 7.40 4.02
C LEU A 298 8.24 7.17 2.66
N LYS A 299 7.96 8.25 1.93
CA LYS A 299 7.73 8.21 0.50
C LYS A 299 8.93 8.81 -0.19
N ARG A 300 9.53 8.05 -1.09
CA ARG A 300 10.70 8.47 -1.87
C ARG A 300 10.52 8.11 -3.34
N PHE A 301 11.50 8.51 -4.14
CA PHE A 301 11.67 8.04 -5.51
C PHE A 301 12.76 7.00 -5.57
N GLY A 302 12.47 5.90 -6.25
CA GLY A 302 13.49 4.96 -6.71
C GLY A 302 13.71 5.13 -8.20
N ASP A 303 14.93 4.84 -8.66
CA ASP A 303 15.18 4.57 -10.07
C ASP A 303 14.19 3.48 -10.53
N MET A 304 13.47 3.74 -11.62
CA MET A 304 12.51 2.78 -12.17
C MET A 304 13.21 1.55 -12.76
N ARG A 305 14.52 1.62 -13.04
CA ARG A 305 15.32 0.57 -13.70
C ARG A 305 14.74 0.26 -15.07
N LEU A 306 14.48 1.31 -15.85
CA LEU A 306 13.76 1.21 -17.11
C LEU A 306 14.51 0.36 -18.14
N GLU A 307 15.84 0.52 -18.21
CA GLU A 307 16.72 -0.27 -19.08
C GLU A 307 16.57 -1.77 -18.82
N GLU A 308 16.65 -2.20 -17.57
CA GLU A 308 16.47 -3.60 -17.19
C GLU A 308 15.06 -4.12 -17.51
N ARG A 309 14.02 -3.31 -17.23
CA ARG A 309 12.64 -3.68 -17.54
C ARG A 309 12.44 -3.86 -19.04
N PHE A 310 13.08 -3.03 -19.86
CA PHE A 310 13.04 -3.15 -21.32
C PHE A 310 13.86 -4.34 -21.81
N ALA A 311 15.02 -4.61 -21.21
CA ALA A 311 15.80 -5.81 -21.52
C ALA A 311 15.05 -7.11 -21.21
N GLU A 312 14.25 -7.14 -20.12
CA GLU A 312 13.35 -8.26 -19.83
C GLU A 312 12.18 -8.33 -20.81
N LEU A 313 11.55 -7.20 -21.16
CA LEU A 313 10.46 -7.13 -22.14
C LEU A 313 10.90 -7.63 -23.54
N GLU A 314 12.11 -7.30 -23.97
CA GLU A 314 12.66 -7.72 -25.27
C GLU A 314 12.74 -9.24 -25.42
N LYS A 315 12.78 -10.00 -24.32
CA LYS A 315 12.75 -11.46 -24.38
C LYS A 315 11.42 -11.98 -24.90
N ASP A 316 10.36 -11.19 -24.82
CA ASP A 316 9.03 -11.49 -25.35
C ASP A 316 8.83 -10.99 -26.79
N PHE A 317 9.84 -10.35 -27.39
CA PHE A 317 9.76 -9.89 -28.77
C PHE A 317 9.86 -11.03 -29.78
N ASP A 318 9.16 -10.85 -30.90
CA ASP A 318 9.24 -11.71 -32.06
C ASP A 318 10.65 -11.69 -32.64
N PRO A 319 11.30 -12.84 -32.88
CA PRO A 319 12.65 -12.88 -33.44
C PRO A 319 12.82 -12.09 -34.75
N GLU A 320 11.79 -11.98 -35.59
CA GLU A 320 11.88 -11.24 -36.87
C GLU A 320 11.85 -9.71 -36.71
N LEU A 321 11.30 -9.23 -35.58
CA LEU A 321 11.17 -7.81 -35.25
C LEU A 321 11.98 -7.40 -34.01
N LEU A 322 12.83 -8.30 -33.49
CA LEU A 322 13.57 -8.06 -32.24
C LEU A 322 14.43 -6.79 -32.31
N ASP A 323 15.10 -6.56 -33.43
CA ASP A 323 15.96 -5.40 -33.64
C ASP A 323 15.16 -4.09 -33.84
N VAL A 324 14.02 -4.17 -34.53
CA VAL A 324 13.05 -3.06 -34.65
C VAL A 324 12.52 -2.68 -33.27
N GLY A 325 12.03 -3.66 -32.50
CA GLY A 325 11.51 -3.45 -31.15
C GLY A 325 12.58 -2.87 -30.20
N ARG A 326 13.81 -3.38 -30.24
CA ARG A 326 14.96 -2.82 -29.50
C ARG A 326 15.22 -1.37 -29.83
N THR A 327 15.16 -1.02 -31.11
CA THR A 327 15.36 0.36 -31.56
C THR A 327 14.29 1.29 -30.98
N TYR A 328 13.02 0.86 -30.96
CA TYR A 328 11.94 1.63 -30.36
C TYR A 328 12.02 1.71 -28.83
N ASN A 329 12.44 0.64 -28.15
CA ASN A 329 12.72 0.67 -26.70
C ASN A 329 13.85 1.64 -26.36
N GLN A 330 14.96 1.61 -27.13
CA GLN A 330 16.08 2.52 -26.94
C GLN A 330 15.66 3.97 -27.16
N ARG A 331 14.94 4.26 -28.25
CA ARG A 331 14.40 5.60 -28.53
C ARG A 331 13.46 6.07 -27.41
N THR A 332 12.62 5.19 -26.88
CA THR A 332 11.75 5.49 -25.73
C THR A 332 12.59 5.92 -24.53
N MET A 333 13.63 5.14 -24.21
CA MET A 333 14.53 5.45 -23.09
C MET A 333 15.26 6.78 -23.31
N ASP A 334 15.83 7.01 -24.50
CA ASP A 334 16.56 8.24 -24.82
C ASP A 334 15.66 9.48 -24.67
N ILE A 335 14.44 9.43 -25.21
CA ILE A 335 13.48 10.55 -25.12
C ILE A 335 13.07 10.79 -23.67
N LEU A 336 12.71 9.74 -22.93
CA LEU A 336 12.26 9.89 -21.54
C LEU A 336 13.39 10.35 -20.60
N VAL A 337 14.62 9.90 -20.83
CA VAL A 337 15.80 10.34 -20.06
C VAL A 337 16.17 11.79 -20.40
N ASP A 338 16.03 12.21 -21.66
CA ASP A 338 16.23 13.61 -22.05
C ASP A 338 15.19 14.52 -21.38
N GLU A 339 13.92 14.11 -21.38
CA GLU A 339 12.84 14.90 -20.78
C GLU A 339 12.84 14.90 -19.25
N LEU A 340 13.13 13.76 -18.62
CA LEU A 340 12.95 13.57 -17.18
C LEU A 340 14.28 13.51 -16.41
N GLY A 341 15.42 13.28 -17.06
CA GLY A 341 16.65 12.86 -16.39
C GLY A 341 16.51 11.41 -15.91
N THR A 342 16.76 11.16 -14.61
CA THR A 342 16.51 9.84 -14.04
C THR A 342 15.00 9.57 -13.99
N VAL A 343 14.58 8.50 -14.65
CA VAL A 343 13.20 8.03 -14.65
C VAL A 343 12.90 7.34 -13.32
N THR A 344 11.91 7.83 -12.59
CA THR A 344 11.67 7.43 -11.20
C THR A 344 10.25 6.90 -10.95
N GLU A 345 10.11 6.02 -9.96
CA GLU A 345 8.81 5.61 -9.42
C GLU A 345 8.69 5.87 -7.90
N ASN A 346 7.46 6.09 -7.42
CA ASN A 346 7.20 6.26 -5.99
C ASN A 346 7.41 4.94 -5.24
N THR A 347 8.12 5.01 -4.12
CA THR A 347 8.29 3.89 -3.19
C THR A 347 7.88 4.32 -1.80
N PHE A 348 7.00 3.53 -1.17
CA PHE A 348 6.54 3.74 0.20
C PHE A 348 7.21 2.75 1.15
N LEU A 349 7.86 3.27 2.18
CA LEU A 349 8.68 2.52 3.10
C LEU A 349 8.24 2.80 4.53
N ILE A 350 8.03 1.73 5.29
CA ILE A 350 7.73 1.81 6.71
C ILE A 350 8.89 1.25 7.51
N GLY A 351 9.52 2.12 8.29
CA GLY A 351 10.55 1.77 9.25
C GLY A 351 9.91 1.55 10.60
N VAL A 352 10.16 0.39 11.20
CA VAL A 352 9.65 0.08 12.53
C VAL A 352 10.81 0.00 13.49
N ARG A 353 10.72 0.68 14.62
CA ARG A 353 11.70 0.49 15.69
C ARG A 353 11.31 -0.68 16.57
N ILE A 354 12.16 -1.70 16.68
CA ILE A 354 11.94 -2.82 17.60
C ILE A 354 12.29 -2.38 19.04
N PRO A 355 11.34 -2.42 20.00
CA PRO A 355 11.63 -2.13 21.40
C PRO A 355 12.60 -3.14 22.00
N THR A 356 13.64 -2.68 22.71
CA THR A 356 14.62 -3.54 23.41
C THR A 356 13.97 -4.46 24.46
N VAL A 357 12.73 -4.18 24.87
CA VAL A 357 11.95 -4.92 25.89
C VAL A 357 11.28 -6.18 25.32
N LEU A 358 11.14 -6.32 24.00
CA LEU A 358 10.62 -7.53 23.36
C LEU A 358 11.63 -8.68 23.32
N LEU A 359 12.90 -8.42 23.70
CA LEU A 359 13.97 -9.41 23.79
C LEU A 359 13.91 -10.24 25.10
N GLY A 360 12.73 -10.59 25.59
CA GLY A 360 12.64 -11.25 26.90
C GLY A 360 11.26 -11.67 27.35
N SER A 361 10.43 -12.20 26.45
CA SER A 361 9.17 -12.84 26.88
C SER A 361 9.42 -14.27 27.38
N GLU A 362 10.20 -14.39 28.47
CA GLU A 362 10.14 -15.50 29.44
C GLU A 362 11.06 -15.29 30.67
N ALA A 363 11.86 -14.21 30.71
CA ALA A 363 12.66 -13.87 31.87
C ALA A 363 11.83 -13.08 32.90
N THR A 364 11.70 -13.62 34.11
CA THR A 364 11.04 -12.95 35.23
C THR A 364 11.73 -11.60 35.46
N VAL A 365 10.98 -10.51 35.67
CA VAL A 365 11.45 -9.11 35.87
C VAL A 365 12.71 -8.97 36.78
N ARG A 366 12.96 -9.92 37.69
CA ARG A 366 14.18 -10.01 38.52
C ARG A 366 15.47 -10.36 37.77
N GLN A 367 15.42 -11.18 36.71
CA GLN A 367 16.59 -11.51 35.89
C GLN A 367 16.99 -10.37 34.96
N ILE A 368 16.01 -9.64 34.42
CA ILE A 368 16.22 -8.40 33.64
C ILE A 368 16.90 -7.34 34.52
N PHE A 369 16.49 -7.21 35.80
CA PHE A 369 17.13 -6.30 36.76
C PHE A 369 18.54 -6.74 37.18
N ALA A 370 18.81 -8.04 37.28
CA ALA A 370 20.13 -8.57 37.63
C ALA A 370 21.14 -8.46 36.48
N GLN A 371 20.70 -8.67 35.23
CA GLN A 371 21.55 -8.46 34.04
C GLN A 371 21.79 -6.98 33.73
N SER A 372 20.82 -6.10 34.01
CA SER A 372 20.99 -4.65 33.79
C SER A 372 21.87 -3.94 34.84
N MET A 373 22.04 -4.51 36.04
CA MET A 373 22.97 -3.96 37.06
C MET A 373 24.42 -4.45 36.95
N GLY A 374 24.69 -5.49 36.15
CA GLY A 374 26.06 -5.81 35.72
C GLY A 374 26.57 -4.87 34.62
N THR A 375 25.67 -4.09 34.04
CA THR A 375 25.95 -3.15 32.97
C THR A 375 26.27 -1.79 33.60
N VAL A 376 27.51 -1.62 34.06
CA VAL A 376 28.17 -0.30 34.00
C VAL A 376 28.27 0.05 32.52
N SER A 377 27.13 0.56 32.04
CA SER A 377 26.78 1.23 30.79
C SER A 377 27.46 0.76 29.52
N HIS A 378 26.63 0.18 28.63
CA HIS A 378 26.86 0.22 27.19
C HIS A 378 27.33 1.60 26.73
N ALA A 379 26.79 2.69 27.32
CA ALA A 379 27.25 4.05 27.05
C ALA A 379 28.71 4.35 27.47
N VAL A 380 29.23 3.83 28.60
CA VAL A 380 30.64 4.04 29.01
C VAL A 380 31.60 3.08 28.28
N LEU A 381 31.20 1.84 27.99
CA LEU A 381 32.01 0.90 27.21
C LEU A 381 32.16 1.36 25.75
N GLN A 382 31.10 1.91 25.17
CA GLN A 382 31.10 2.54 23.85
C GLN A 382 31.73 3.94 23.87
N TRP A 383 31.68 4.65 25.01
CA TRP A 383 32.48 5.85 25.25
C TRP A 383 33.99 5.56 25.16
N LEU A 384 34.42 4.41 25.69
CA LEU A 384 35.80 3.90 25.70
C LEU A 384 36.21 3.11 24.44
N GLY A 385 35.33 2.94 23.45
CA GLY A 385 35.67 2.30 22.17
C GLY A 385 35.68 0.76 22.17
N TYR A 386 35.05 0.11 23.15
CA TYR A 386 34.90 -1.35 23.18
C TYR A 386 33.64 -1.79 22.42
N ARG A 387 33.79 -2.69 21.45
CA ARG A 387 32.68 -3.41 20.79
C ARG A 387 32.31 -4.62 21.64
N LYS A 388 31.06 -4.69 22.14
CA LYS A 388 30.49 -5.94 22.66
C LYS A 388 29.90 -6.69 21.45
N ALA A 389 30.37 -7.90 21.18
CA ALA A 389 29.70 -8.78 20.22
C ALA A 389 28.27 -9.06 20.72
N ILE A 390 27.27 -8.88 19.85
CA ILE A 390 25.89 -9.29 20.14
C ILE A 390 25.93 -10.80 20.43
N SER A 391 25.38 -11.24 21.54
CA SER A 391 25.35 -12.69 21.84
C SER A 391 24.29 -13.38 20.98
N ASP A 392 24.49 -14.67 20.67
CA ASP A 392 23.54 -15.46 19.88
C ASP A 392 22.11 -15.39 20.45
N SER A 393 21.98 -15.36 21.79
CA SER A 393 20.70 -15.19 22.48
C SER A 393 20.04 -13.81 22.27
N GLU A 394 20.84 -12.73 22.22
CA GLU A 394 20.34 -11.37 21.94
C GLU A 394 19.87 -11.26 20.48
N TYR A 395 20.53 -11.99 19.56
CA TYR A 395 20.15 -12.09 18.15
C TYR A 395 18.87 -12.91 17.93
N GLU A 396 18.71 -14.07 18.58
CA GLU A 396 17.51 -14.91 18.46
C GLU A 396 16.24 -14.17 18.89
N LEU A 397 16.32 -13.48 20.02
CA LEU A 397 15.23 -12.67 20.55
C LEU A 397 14.88 -11.52 19.59
N TYR A 398 15.88 -10.95 18.92
CA TYR A 398 15.68 -9.89 17.93
C TYR A 398 15.00 -10.44 16.69
N ALA A 399 15.47 -11.57 16.17
CA ALA A 399 14.88 -12.25 15.01
C ALA A 399 13.41 -12.62 15.27
N GLN A 400 13.07 -13.01 16.50
CA GLN A 400 11.69 -13.27 16.89
C GLN A 400 10.83 -12.00 16.86
N ALA A 401 11.31 -10.90 17.45
CA ALA A 401 10.58 -9.63 17.43
C ALA A 401 10.45 -9.04 16.01
N GLU A 402 11.46 -9.24 15.17
CA GLU A 402 11.43 -8.87 13.75
C GLU A 402 10.38 -9.69 12.97
N GLU A 403 10.31 -11.00 13.22
CA GLU A 403 9.33 -11.89 12.60
C GLU A 403 7.89 -11.54 13.00
N ASP A 404 7.67 -11.18 14.27
CA ASP A 404 6.39 -10.67 14.74
C ASP A 404 6.01 -9.39 13.97
N VAL A 405 6.92 -8.42 13.93
CA VAL A 405 6.73 -7.15 13.20
C VAL A 405 6.44 -7.41 11.71
N ARG A 406 7.21 -8.30 11.09
CA ARG A 406 7.04 -8.72 9.70
C ARG A 406 5.66 -9.31 9.45
N THR A 407 5.19 -10.19 10.33
CA THR A 407 3.86 -10.80 10.25
C THR A 407 2.75 -9.75 10.31
N TYR A 408 2.89 -8.71 11.14
CA TYR A 408 1.91 -7.61 11.20
C TYR A 408 1.95 -6.74 9.94
N VAL A 409 3.14 -6.38 9.44
CA VAL A 409 3.27 -5.54 8.25
C VAL A 409 2.80 -6.28 6.99
N MET A 410 3.03 -7.59 6.89
CA MET A 410 2.49 -8.42 5.81
C MET A 410 0.95 -8.42 5.76
N LYS A 411 0.27 -8.32 6.91
CA LYS A 411 -1.21 -8.27 6.96
C LYS A 411 -1.79 -7.02 6.31
N ILE A 412 -1.03 -5.93 6.29
CA ILE A 412 -1.41 -4.69 5.59
C ILE A 412 -0.82 -4.61 4.17
N GLY A 413 -0.30 -5.73 3.64
CA GLY A 413 0.27 -5.81 2.30
C GLY A 413 1.74 -5.41 2.21
N GLY A 414 2.42 -5.12 3.31
CA GLY A 414 3.84 -4.78 3.28
C GLY A 414 4.75 -5.99 3.03
N LYS A 415 5.93 -5.75 2.44
CA LYS A 415 6.96 -6.76 2.17
C LYS A 415 8.30 -6.31 2.72
N SER A 416 9.08 -7.20 3.31
CA SER A 416 10.44 -6.86 3.76
C SER A 416 11.29 -6.37 2.59
N VAL A 417 12.11 -5.35 2.83
CA VAL A 417 13.11 -4.90 1.85
C VAL A 417 14.23 -5.94 1.71
N SER A 418 14.86 -6.01 0.54
CA SER A 418 16.10 -6.79 0.37
C SER A 418 17.27 -6.08 1.06
N GLU A 419 18.35 -6.81 1.34
CA GLU A 419 19.59 -6.23 1.90
C GLU A 419 20.19 -5.17 0.97
N GLU A 420 20.18 -5.43 -0.34
CA GLU A 420 20.63 -4.48 -1.36
C GLU A 420 19.80 -3.20 -1.35
N LEU A 421 18.48 -3.31 -1.29
CA LEU A 421 17.59 -2.15 -1.22
C LEU A 421 17.81 -1.38 0.09
N LEU A 422 18.02 -2.08 1.20
CA LEU A 422 18.36 -1.47 2.49
C LEU A 422 19.70 -0.72 2.44
N TYR A 423 20.73 -1.31 1.82
CA TYR A 423 22.02 -0.65 1.61
C TYR A 423 21.84 0.63 0.77
N TYR A 424 21.22 0.48 -0.40
CA TYR A 424 20.95 1.59 -1.30
C TYR A 424 20.12 2.67 -0.62
N MET A 425 19.14 2.31 0.22
CA MET A 425 18.37 3.27 1.00
C MET A 425 19.25 4.11 1.92
N ASN A 426 20.19 3.49 2.63
CA ASN A 426 21.11 4.24 3.50
C ASN A 426 22.06 5.13 2.69
N ARG A 427 22.59 4.62 1.56
CA ARG A 427 23.44 5.37 0.62
C ARG A 427 22.71 6.56 0.00
N PHE A 428 21.47 6.36 -0.43
CA PHE A 428 20.63 7.37 -1.07
C PHE A 428 20.50 8.65 -0.23
N HIS A 429 20.58 8.56 1.10
CA HIS A 429 20.50 9.77 1.91
C HIS A 429 21.61 10.79 1.59
N PHE A 430 22.76 10.31 1.14
CA PHE A 430 23.97 11.09 0.89
C PHE A 430 24.21 11.39 -0.59
N ILE A 431 23.46 10.78 -1.50
CA ILE A 431 23.58 10.99 -2.96
C ILE A 431 22.30 11.52 -3.61
N ARG A 432 21.40 12.10 -2.80
CA ARG A 432 20.14 12.68 -3.27
C ARG A 432 20.36 13.70 -4.38
N GLY A 433 19.64 13.57 -5.49
CA GLY A 433 19.72 14.51 -6.61
C GLY A 433 20.98 14.38 -7.47
N LEU A 434 21.92 13.48 -7.13
CA LEU A 434 23.05 13.13 -7.98
C LEU A 434 22.61 12.11 -9.02
N THR A 435 23.20 12.15 -10.22
CA THR A 435 22.90 11.16 -11.28
C THR A 435 23.66 9.88 -10.99
N HIS A 436 22.94 8.78 -10.78
CA HIS A 436 23.46 7.45 -10.49
C HIS A 436 22.44 6.38 -10.87
N THR A 437 22.88 5.13 -10.98
CA THR A 437 22.00 3.96 -11.13
C THR A 437 21.95 3.16 -9.84
N TYR A 438 20.84 2.42 -9.63
CA TYR A 438 20.72 1.52 -8.47
C TYR A 438 21.82 0.44 -8.45
N GLU A 439 22.15 -0.14 -9.60
CA GLU A 439 23.08 -1.26 -9.69
C GLU A 439 24.52 -0.86 -9.40
N GLU A 440 24.98 0.28 -9.92
CA GLU A 440 26.33 0.79 -9.66
C GLU A 440 26.56 0.98 -8.16
N GLU A 441 25.62 1.63 -7.47
CA GLU A 441 25.72 1.90 -6.02
C GLU A 441 25.63 0.62 -5.18
N VAL A 442 24.83 -0.37 -5.57
CA VAL A 442 24.69 -1.63 -4.80
C VAL A 442 25.88 -2.57 -5.02
N ASN A 443 26.45 -2.58 -6.23
CA ASN A 443 27.57 -3.45 -6.60
C ASN A 443 28.92 -2.92 -6.09
N ASP A 444 29.13 -1.60 -6.11
CA ASP A 444 30.33 -0.98 -5.59
C ASP A 444 30.20 -0.54 -4.12
N ARG A 445 30.23 -1.52 -3.20
CA ARG A 445 30.23 -1.26 -1.75
C ARG A 445 31.61 -0.89 -1.20
N SER A 446 32.58 -0.54 -2.06
CA SER A 446 33.92 -0.16 -1.60
C SER A 446 33.97 1.24 -0.98
N LYS A 447 33.01 2.10 -1.34
CA LYS A 447 32.84 3.46 -0.81
C LYS A 447 32.10 3.49 0.53
N ASN A 448 32.41 4.47 1.38
CA ASN A 448 31.63 4.65 2.60
C ASN A 448 30.27 5.26 2.24
N ILE A 449 29.19 4.71 2.80
CA ILE A 449 27.81 5.20 2.62
C ILE A 449 27.72 6.74 2.80
N ALA A 450 28.44 7.29 3.77
CA ALA A 450 28.43 8.70 4.14
C ALA A 450 29.70 9.47 3.72
N GLU A 451 30.41 8.98 2.71
CA GLU A 451 31.55 9.67 2.09
C GLU A 451 31.26 11.08 1.52
N PRO A 452 30.07 11.37 0.95
CA PRO A 452 29.80 12.67 0.33
C PRO A 452 29.93 13.84 1.30
N LEU A 453 30.47 14.96 0.81
CA LEU A 453 30.63 16.18 1.60
C LEU A 453 29.28 16.93 1.69
N LEU A 454 28.80 17.13 2.92
CA LEU A 454 27.59 17.90 3.22
C LEU A 454 27.97 19.33 3.65
N ASP A 455 27.77 20.30 2.76
CA ASP A 455 27.98 21.72 3.06
C ASP A 455 26.66 22.43 3.38
N THR A 456 26.56 22.96 4.59
CA THR A 456 25.42 23.77 5.07
C THR A 456 25.84 25.17 5.49
N ALA A 457 27.13 25.49 5.38
CA ALA A 457 27.68 26.78 5.81
C ALA A 457 27.64 27.80 4.66
N SER A 458 27.80 27.36 3.42
CA SER A 458 27.87 28.25 2.26
C SER A 458 26.51 28.83 1.87
N GLU A 459 25.43 28.06 2.02
CA GLU A 459 24.11 28.42 1.49
C GLU A 459 23.00 28.22 2.55
N PRO A 460 22.59 29.27 3.27
CA PRO A 460 21.52 29.18 4.26
C PRO A 460 20.23 28.61 3.69
N GLY A 461 19.60 27.70 4.44
CA GLY A 461 18.37 27.03 4.02
C GLY A 461 18.56 25.83 3.09
N TYR A 462 19.79 25.48 2.71
CA TYR A 462 20.10 24.35 1.85
C TYR A 462 21.21 23.47 2.44
N ILE A 463 21.27 22.23 1.96
CA ILE A 463 22.41 21.32 2.09
C ILE A 463 22.94 21.11 0.67
N ARG A 464 24.18 21.52 0.41
CA ARG A 464 24.88 21.17 -0.82
C ARG A 464 25.59 19.84 -0.59
N ILE A 465 25.26 18.85 -1.41
CA ILE A 465 25.93 17.56 -1.44
C ILE A 465 26.99 17.63 -2.54
N ASN A 466 28.21 17.23 -2.21
CA ASN A 466 29.32 17.12 -3.15
C ASN A 466 29.95 15.73 -3.06
N ASP A 467 29.90 14.99 -4.15
CA ASP A 467 30.43 13.64 -4.30
C ASP A 467 31.17 13.52 -5.63
N ASP A 468 31.85 12.40 -5.87
CA ASP A 468 32.45 12.14 -7.18
C ASP A 468 31.43 12.00 -8.32
N LEU A 469 30.17 11.72 -7.97
CA LEU A 469 29.00 11.71 -8.87
C LEU A 469 28.53 13.12 -9.28
N GLY A 470 29.06 14.18 -8.64
CA GLY A 470 28.75 15.58 -8.94
C GLY A 470 28.21 16.34 -7.74
N GLU A 471 27.39 17.36 -8.01
CA GLU A 471 26.84 18.23 -6.99
C GLU A 471 25.31 18.32 -7.07
N SER A 472 24.67 18.40 -5.90
CA SER A 472 23.22 18.62 -5.79
C SER A 472 22.89 19.50 -4.58
N TYR A 473 21.68 20.05 -4.60
CA TYR A 473 21.11 20.86 -3.53
C TYR A 473 19.88 20.16 -2.95
N LEU A 474 19.79 20.17 -1.62
CA LEU A 474 18.76 19.50 -0.84
C LEU A 474 18.18 20.47 0.19
N THR A 475 16.88 20.40 0.44
CA THR A 475 16.24 21.13 1.54
C THR A 475 15.10 20.35 2.17
N PHE A 476 15.02 20.41 3.49
CA PHE A 476 13.91 19.91 4.30
C PHE A 476 12.94 21.05 4.59
N LEU A 477 11.66 20.76 4.38
CA LEU A 477 10.52 21.64 4.60
C LEU A 477 9.61 21.02 5.69
N PRO A 478 9.90 21.24 6.98
CA PRO A 478 9.06 20.73 8.06
C PRO A 478 7.66 21.35 8.05
N ILE A 479 6.65 20.51 8.30
CA ILE A 479 5.28 20.96 8.50
C ILE A 479 5.21 21.72 9.83
N THR A 480 4.75 22.97 9.76
CA THR A 480 4.66 23.89 10.90
C THR A 480 3.22 24.05 11.40
N ARG A 481 2.25 23.92 10.52
CA ARG A 481 0.82 24.03 10.84
C ARG A 481 0.03 23.10 9.95
N THR A 482 -0.92 22.39 10.54
CA THR A 482 -1.97 21.63 9.86
C THR A 482 -3.30 22.38 9.99
N PRO A 483 -4.34 21.98 9.26
CA PRO A 483 -5.71 22.35 9.61
C PRO A 483 -6.08 21.77 10.99
N ASP A 484 -7.10 22.33 11.62
CA ASP A 484 -7.54 21.91 12.96
C ASP A 484 -8.17 20.50 12.92
N SER A 485 -8.92 20.21 11.85
CA SER A 485 -9.29 18.85 11.47
C SER A 485 -8.24 18.26 10.54
N LEU A 486 -7.77 17.05 10.85
CA LEU A 486 -6.83 16.34 9.98
C LEU A 486 -7.55 15.54 8.89
N GLU A 487 -8.89 15.54 8.86
CA GLU A 487 -9.65 14.83 7.83
C GLU A 487 -9.26 15.32 6.44
N GLY A 488 -8.87 14.39 5.56
CA GLY A 488 -8.42 14.74 4.21
C GLY A 488 -7.05 15.43 4.15
N LEU A 489 -6.19 15.29 5.17
CA LEU A 489 -4.84 15.86 5.14
C LEU A 489 -3.87 14.97 4.33
N GLU A 490 -3.90 15.05 3.01
CA GLU A 490 -3.28 14.08 2.10
C GLU A 490 -1.77 14.31 1.86
N LEU A 491 -0.96 14.51 2.90
CA LEU A 491 0.46 14.89 2.76
C LEU A 491 1.26 13.95 1.85
N PHE A 492 1.02 12.64 1.88
CA PHE A 492 1.75 11.69 1.03
C PHE A 492 1.20 11.63 -0.40
N TRP A 493 -0.07 11.96 -0.60
CA TRP A 493 -0.71 12.02 -1.92
C TRP A 493 -0.29 13.27 -2.69
N LEU A 494 -0.38 14.46 -2.08
CA LEU A 494 0.01 15.74 -2.69
C LEU A 494 1.45 15.73 -3.21
N ALA A 495 2.36 15.04 -2.51
CA ALA A 495 3.75 14.88 -2.94
C ALA A 495 3.94 14.07 -4.23
N GLN A 496 2.87 13.48 -4.77
CA GLN A 496 2.86 12.75 -6.04
C GLN A 496 2.31 13.62 -7.19
N GLU A 497 1.80 14.82 -6.94
CA GLU A 497 1.23 15.68 -7.98
C GLU A 497 2.29 16.60 -8.63
N PHE A 498 3.48 16.68 -8.05
CA PHE A 498 4.56 17.54 -8.56
C PHE A 498 5.22 16.95 -9.81
N SER A 499 5.52 17.83 -10.76
CA SER A 499 6.29 17.54 -11.98
C SER A 499 7.79 17.33 -11.73
N PHE A 500 8.21 17.22 -10.48
CA PHE A 500 9.60 16.99 -10.04
C PHE A 500 9.63 16.10 -8.78
N PRO A 501 10.76 15.43 -8.50
CA PRO A 501 10.86 14.56 -7.32
C PRO A 501 10.72 15.31 -5.98
N VAL A 502 9.62 15.04 -5.25
CA VAL A 502 9.37 15.45 -3.84
C VAL A 502 9.21 14.26 -2.87
N GLU A 503 10.11 14.10 -1.89
CA GLU A 503 9.97 13.06 -0.86
C GLU A 503 9.12 13.56 0.32
N VAL A 504 8.48 12.64 1.03
CA VAL A 504 7.81 12.93 2.31
C VAL A 504 8.32 11.97 3.36
N GLN A 505 8.83 12.52 4.44
CA GLN A 505 9.36 11.74 5.56
C GLN A 505 8.59 12.12 6.82
N SER A 506 8.08 11.13 7.54
CA SER A 506 7.37 11.33 8.80
C SER A 506 7.86 10.36 9.86
N LYS A 507 8.13 10.85 11.05
CA LYS A 507 8.39 10.00 12.22
C LYS A 507 7.27 10.19 13.22
N ALA A 508 6.75 9.08 13.74
CA ALA A 508 5.70 9.06 14.75
C ALA A 508 6.16 8.26 15.97
N LYS A 509 5.85 8.75 17.16
CA LYS A 509 6.10 8.10 18.44
C LYS A 509 4.84 8.06 19.27
N LYS A 510 4.50 6.89 19.79
CA LYS A 510 3.34 6.71 20.67
C LYS A 510 3.57 7.48 21.97
N ARG A 511 2.63 8.37 22.31
CA ARG A 511 2.67 9.14 23.56
C ARG A 511 2.25 8.25 24.73
N ASN A 512 2.91 8.43 25.87
CA ASN A 512 2.56 7.71 27.10
C ASN A 512 1.13 8.10 27.55
N LYS A 513 0.28 7.09 27.84
CA LYS A 513 -1.12 7.28 28.24
C LYS A 513 -1.28 8.22 29.44
N THR A 514 -0.47 8.04 30.47
CA THR A 514 -0.54 8.87 31.70
C THR A 514 -0.20 10.32 31.40
N LEU A 515 0.87 10.57 30.63
CA LEU A 515 1.25 11.93 30.24
C LEU A 515 0.19 12.60 29.36
N ALA A 516 -0.41 11.87 28.42
CA ALA A 516 -1.50 12.36 27.59
C ALA A 516 -2.72 12.75 28.44
N MET A 517 -3.15 11.88 29.36
CA MET A 517 -4.29 12.13 30.24
C MET A 517 -4.06 13.33 31.18
N ASN A 518 -2.85 13.48 31.71
CA ASN A 518 -2.50 14.65 32.53
C ASN A 518 -2.59 15.94 31.72
N LYS A 519 -2.10 15.94 30.47
CA LYS A 519 -2.20 17.11 29.60
C LYS A 519 -3.65 17.45 29.28
N ILE A 520 -4.47 16.46 28.88
CA ILE A 520 -5.91 16.63 28.60
C ILE A 520 -6.63 17.20 29.84
N GLY A 521 -6.38 16.62 31.02
CA GLY A 521 -6.97 17.10 32.27
C GLY A 521 -6.59 18.55 32.60
N SER A 522 -5.33 18.91 32.41
CA SER A 522 -4.87 20.30 32.62
C SER A 522 -5.53 21.27 31.64
N THR A 523 -5.59 20.93 30.35
CA THR A 523 -6.23 21.78 29.31
C THR A 523 -7.72 21.93 29.57
N LYS A 524 -8.43 20.83 29.89
CA LYS A 524 -9.86 20.85 30.23
C LYS A 524 -10.14 21.73 31.45
N LYS A 525 -9.25 21.72 32.45
CA LYS A 525 -9.35 22.61 33.62
C LYS A 525 -9.21 24.08 33.20
N THR A 526 -8.25 24.40 32.34
CA THR A 526 -8.06 25.76 31.81
C THR A 526 -9.28 26.24 31.03
N LEU A 527 -9.79 25.45 30.08
CA LEU A 527 -10.97 25.83 29.30
C LEU A 527 -12.20 26.04 30.19
N LYS A 528 -12.46 25.15 31.17
CA LYS A 528 -13.56 25.34 32.13
C LYS A 528 -13.43 26.60 32.98
N GLN A 529 -12.21 27.01 33.32
CA GLN A 529 -11.98 28.26 34.05
C GLN A 529 -12.29 29.46 33.16
N THR A 530 -11.90 29.41 31.88
CA THR A 530 -12.23 30.45 30.90
C THR A 530 -13.74 30.53 30.66
N ASP A 531 -14.43 29.39 30.51
CA ASP A 531 -15.90 29.30 30.38
C ASP A 531 -16.62 29.97 31.56
N GLN A 532 -16.17 29.68 32.78
CA GLN A 532 -16.72 30.31 33.99
C GLN A 532 -16.50 31.83 34.01
N VAL A 533 -15.37 32.32 33.49
CA VAL A 533 -15.11 33.76 33.41
C VAL A 533 -16.01 34.43 32.38
N LEU A 534 -16.22 33.81 31.22
CA LEU A 534 -17.13 34.29 30.18
C LEU A 534 -18.58 34.30 30.68
N TYR A 535 -19.04 33.20 31.28
CA TYR A 535 -20.37 33.08 31.86
C TYR A 535 -20.64 34.14 32.94
N ASN A 536 -19.65 34.44 33.79
CA ASN A 536 -19.78 35.48 34.81
C ASN A 536 -19.82 36.91 34.23
N ASN A 537 -19.41 37.09 32.97
CA ASN A 537 -19.47 38.36 32.24
C ASN A 537 -20.66 38.42 31.26
N ASP A 538 -21.61 37.48 31.33
CA ASP A 538 -22.73 37.29 30.38
C ASP A 538 -22.27 37.06 28.91
N ASP A 539 -21.05 36.55 28.71
CA ASP A 539 -20.49 36.18 27.41
C ASP A 539 -20.44 34.64 27.24
N THR A 540 -20.52 34.16 26.00
CA THR A 540 -20.36 32.73 25.64
C THR A 540 -19.47 32.58 24.43
N ASP A 541 -18.65 31.53 24.41
CA ASP A 541 -17.74 31.20 23.31
C ASP A 541 -18.01 29.76 22.85
N GLU A 542 -18.57 29.59 21.67
CA GLU A 542 -18.94 28.29 21.09
C GLU A 542 -17.68 27.43 20.85
N ASP A 543 -16.56 28.03 20.41
CA ASP A 543 -15.30 27.32 20.15
C ASP A 543 -14.74 26.69 21.43
N LEU A 544 -14.98 27.34 22.57
CA LEU A 544 -14.57 26.84 23.88
C LEU A 544 -15.39 25.59 24.27
N LEU A 545 -16.71 25.65 24.09
CA LEU A 545 -17.61 24.54 24.41
C LEU A 545 -17.31 23.32 23.54
N ASP A 546 -17.11 23.52 22.24
CA ASP A 546 -16.72 22.48 21.29
C ASP A 546 -15.37 21.87 21.68
N GLY A 547 -14.39 22.70 22.05
CA GLY A 547 -13.10 22.23 22.54
C GLY A 547 -13.20 21.37 23.81
N LEU A 548 -14.13 21.68 24.72
CA LEU A 548 -14.40 20.87 25.91
C LEU A 548 -15.03 19.52 25.56
N GLU A 549 -15.94 19.47 24.60
CA GLU A 549 -16.55 18.25 24.09
C GLU A 549 -15.49 17.35 23.44
N GLN A 550 -14.69 17.89 22.52
CA GLN A 550 -13.60 17.16 21.86
C GLN A 550 -12.58 16.57 22.85
N LEU A 551 -12.24 17.31 23.92
CA LEU A 551 -11.37 16.79 24.98
C LEU A 551 -12.01 15.65 25.79
N ASN A 552 -13.34 15.66 25.97
CA ASN A 552 -14.06 14.56 26.61
C ASN A 552 -14.01 13.30 25.75
N ASP A 553 -14.26 13.44 24.46
CA ASP A 553 -14.22 12.34 23.51
C ASP A 553 -12.82 11.75 23.38
N LEU A 554 -11.80 12.60 23.31
CA LEU A 554 -10.40 12.16 23.31
C LEU A 554 -10.04 11.41 24.59
N SER A 555 -10.45 11.95 25.76
CA SER A 555 -10.26 11.29 27.06
C SER A 555 -10.93 9.92 27.10
N PHE A 556 -12.19 9.84 26.67
CA PHE A 556 -12.96 8.60 26.61
C PHE A 556 -12.33 7.58 25.66
N GLY A 557 -11.88 8.03 24.48
CA GLY A 557 -11.19 7.18 23.50
C GLY A 557 -9.89 6.58 24.03
N ILE A 558 -9.06 7.38 24.70
CA ILE A 558 -7.79 6.94 25.29
C ILE A 558 -8.02 5.99 26.48
N GLN A 559 -9.01 6.28 27.33
CA GLN A 559 -9.27 5.49 28.53
C GLN A 559 -9.97 4.17 28.22
N ASN A 560 -11.06 4.22 27.45
CA ASN A 560 -12.06 3.15 27.36
C ASN A 560 -11.99 2.37 26.03
N ARG A 561 -11.46 2.98 24.96
CA ARG A 561 -11.35 2.35 23.62
C ARG A 561 -9.92 2.01 23.21
N ASN A 562 -8.95 2.25 24.09
CA ASN A 562 -7.52 2.03 23.85
C ASN A 562 -7.00 2.76 22.59
N HIS A 563 -7.55 3.92 22.25
CA HIS A 563 -7.08 4.72 21.12
C HIS A 563 -5.71 5.34 21.46
N PRO A 564 -4.62 4.99 20.77
CA PRO A 564 -3.32 5.59 21.01
C PRO A 564 -3.26 7.03 20.47
N LEU A 565 -2.51 7.86 21.18
CA LEU A 565 -2.12 9.21 20.75
C LEU A 565 -0.66 9.17 20.29
N TYR A 566 -0.36 9.78 19.16
CA TYR A 566 0.97 9.83 18.56
C TYR A 566 1.48 11.27 18.51
N ASP A 567 2.75 11.43 18.82
CA ASP A 567 3.53 12.61 18.49
C ASP A 567 4.26 12.35 17.19
N TRP A 568 4.13 13.26 16.22
CA TRP A 568 4.70 13.06 14.91
C TRP A 568 5.27 14.34 14.32
N MET A 569 6.21 14.16 13.40
CA MET A 569 6.84 15.24 12.65
C MET A 569 6.96 14.79 11.21
N ALA A 570 6.51 15.63 10.26
CA ALA A 570 6.63 15.38 8.84
C ALA A 570 7.47 16.48 8.16
N CYS A 571 8.23 16.10 7.15
CA CYS A 571 9.00 16.97 6.28
C CYS A 571 8.77 16.59 4.82
N TYR A 572 8.56 17.61 4.00
CA TYR A 572 8.80 17.50 2.57
C TYR A 572 10.29 17.67 2.31
N VAL A 573 10.85 16.90 1.39
CA VAL A 573 12.26 16.98 1.03
C VAL A 573 12.35 17.21 -0.47
N VAL A 574 13.03 18.29 -0.84
CA VAL A 574 13.15 18.75 -2.23
C VAL A 574 14.62 18.75 -2.62
N THR A 575 14.90 18.26 -3.82
CA THR A 575 16.24 18.16 -4.40
C THR A 575 16.29 18.85 -5.76
N GLY A 576 17.41 19.48 -6.09
CA GLY A 576 17.67 20.03 -7.43
C GLY A 576 19.16 19.92 -7.78
N LYS A 577 19.49 19.91 -9.07
CA LYS A 577 20.88 19.93 -9.54
C LYS A 577 21.52 21.29 -9.26
N THR A 578 20.71 22.35 -9.34
CA THR A 578 21.10 23.71 -8.97
C THR A 578 20.27 24.23 -7.80
N LYS A 579 20.78 25.27 -7.15
CA LYS A 579 20.06 25.95 -6.07
C LYS A 579 18.79 26.63 -6.60
N GLU A 580 18.86 27.19 -7.80
CA GLU A 580 17.75 27.87 -8.46
C GLU A 580 16.60 26.90 -8.75
N GLU A 581 16.91 25.73 -9.32
CA GLU A 581 15.94 24.65 -9.55
C GLU A 581 15.28 24.21 -8.24
N CYS A 582 16.09 23.95 -7.21
CA CYS A 582 15.58 23.57 -5.89
C CYS A 582 14.69 24.67 -5.29
N ALA A 583 15.02 25.95 -5.47
CA ALA A 583 14.25 27.07 -4.95
C ALA A 583 12.88 27.23 -5.65
N GLU A 584 12.81 27.01 -6.96
CA GLU A 584 11.55 26.99 -7.71
C GLU A 584 10.63 25.87 -7.24
N SER A 585 11.18 24.66 -7.09
CA SER A 585 10.47 23.51 -6.52
C SER A 585 9.96 23.76 -5.09
N VAL A 586 10.78 24.38 -4.23
CA VAL A 586 10.37 24.76 -2.86
C VAL A 586 9.19 25.73 -2.87
N LYS A 587 9.17 26.68 -3.81
CA LYS A 587 8.07 27.64 -3.94
C LYS A 587 6.77 26.91 -4.28
N GLN A 588 6.81 26.02 -5.27
CA GLN A 588 5.63 25.23 -5.67
C GLN A 588 5.12 24.36 -4.51
N VAL A 589 6.01 23.64 -3.82
CA VAL A 589 5.62 22.82 -2.65
C VAL A 589 4.94 23.65 -1.56
N LYS A 590 5.46 24.84 -1.27
CA LYS A 590 4.85 25.75 -0.28
C LYS A 590 3.49 26.26 -0.71
N GLU A 591 3.32 26.57 -1.98
CA GLU A 591 2.06 27.07 -2.55
C GLU A 591 0.99 25.97 -2.50
N THR A 592 1.29 24.76 -3.01
CA THR A 592 0.38 23.60 -2.96
C THR A 592 -0.01 23.24 -1.53
N LEU A 593 0.93 23.20 -0.58
CA LEU A 593 0.59 22.92 0.82
C LEU A 593 -0.32 24.00 1.40
N LYS A 594 -0.06 25.27 1.08
CA LYS A 594 -0.87 26.41 1.56
C LYS A 594 -2.28 26.39 1.00
N GLU A 595 -2.46 26.00 -0.26
CA GLU A 595 -3.78 25.81 -0.89
C GLU A 595 -4.58 24.69 -0.22
N ASN A 596 -3.90 23.70 0.35
CA ASN A 596 -4.48 22.59 1.11
C ASN A 596 -4.43 22.83 2.64
N ASP A 597 -4.54 24.09 3.08
CA ASP A 597 -4.58 24.53 4.49
C ASP A 597 -3.42 24.03 5.39
N CYS A 598 -2.31 23.65 4.78
CA CYS A 598 -1.10 23.18 5.43
C CYS A 598 0.04 24.20 5.26
N ARG A 599 0.92 24.35 6.25
CA ARG A 599 2.07 25.27 6.14
C ARG A 599 3.37 24.59 6.45
N CYS A 600 4.34 24.75 5.56
CA CYS A 600 5.74 24.41 5.82
C CYS A 600 6.63 25.66 5.79
N ILE A 601 7.81 25.56 6.38
CA ILE A 601 8.84 26.59 6.30
C ILE A 601 10.11 26.00 5.71
N GLN A 602 11.04 26.86 5.29
CA GLN A 602 12.41 26.46 4.96
C GLN A 602 13.35 27.01 6.05
N PRO A 603 13.72 26.18 7.06
CA PRO A 603 14.60 26.62 8.13
C PRO A 603 15.98 26.98 7.58
N GLN A 604 16.51 28.13 7.97
CA GLN A 604 17.78 28.63 7.45
C GLN A 604 19.00 27.93 8.06
N GLY A 605 18.93 27.54 9.34
CA GLY A 605 20.07 26.96 10.08
C GLY A 605 19.86 25.52 10.56
N ASP A 606 18.64 24.99 10.51
CA ASP A 606 18.29 23.70 11.10
C ASP A 606 18.31 22.55 10.05
N GLN A 607 18.72 22.81 8.81
CA GLN A 607 18.74 21.81 7.72
C GLN A 607 19.55 20.55 8.07
N LEU A 608 20.76 20.73 8.60
CA LEU A 608 21.62 19.60 8.99
C LEU A 608 21.01 18.79 10.15
N ALA A 609 20.35 19.48 11.10
CA ALA A 609 19.67 18.81 12.20
C ALA A 609 18.48 17.98 11.70
N LEU A 610 17.71 18.52 10.75
CA LEU A 610 16.62 17.80 10.09
C LEU A 610 17.14 16.59 9.30
N PHE A 611 18.23 16.75 8.54
CA PHE A 611 18.87 15.65 7.84
C PHE A 611 19.19 14.48 8.77
N TYR A 612 19.90 14.75 9.88
CA TYR A 612 20.23 13.70 10.85
C TYR A 612 19.00 13.15 11.55
N LYS A 613 17.99 13.98 11.84
CA LYS A 613 16.74 13.56 12.47
C LYS A 613 16.03 12.47 11.68
N PHE A 614 16.06 12.61 10.37
CA PHE A 614 15.39 11.73 9.41
C PHE A 614 16.28 10.63 8.85
N LEU A 615 17.48 10.41 9.40
CA LEU A 615 18.19 9.17 9.12
C LEU A 615 17.43 7.96 9.71
N PRO A 616 17.45 6.80 9.03
CA PRO A 616 16.80 5.59 9.52
C PRO A 616 17.20 5.26 10.98
N GLY A 617 16.21 4.99 11.82
CA GLY A 617 16.37 4.56 13.22
C GLY A 617 16.68 5.61 14.25
N GLN A 618 16.85 6.85 13.81
CA GLN A 618 16.90 7.98 14.72
C GLN A 618 15.55 8.16 15.42
N ALA A 619 15.62 8.34 16.74
CA ALA A 619 14.43 8.47 17.58
C ALA A 619 13.78 9.84 17.39
N LEU A 620 12.44 9.87 17.37
CA LEU A 620 11.71 11.11 17.58
C LEU A 620 11.83 11.52 19.06
N ASN A 621 12.78 12.43 19.35
CA ASN A 621 12.94 13.01 20.67
C ASN A 621 11.86 14.09 20.91
N PRO A 622 11.02 13.97 21.95
CA PRO A 622 9.95 14.93 22.25
C PRO A 622 10.42 16.34 22.65
N VAL A 623 11.73 16.55 22.80
CA VAL A 623 12.34 17.81 23.28
C VAL A 623 12.50 18.85 22.16
N GLU A 624 12.10 18.52 20.92
CA GLU A 624 12.09 19.44 19.78
C GLU A 624 10.65 19.91 19.47
N PRO A 625 10.09 20.88 20.22
CA PRO A 625 8.68 21.26 20.11
C PRO A 625 8.34 22.04 18.84
N LYS A 626 9.34 22.56 18.10
CA LYS A 626 9.12 23.56 17.04
C LYS A 626 8.22 23.08 15.89
N TRP A 627 8.22 21.77 15.61
CA TRP A 627 7.51 21.15 14.47
C TRP A 627 6.80 19.85 14.85
N LEU A 628 6.56 19.65 16.15
CA LEU A 628 5.94 18.44 16.67
C LEU A 628 4.42 18.60 16.67
N HIS A 629 3.75 17.67 16.01
CA HIS A 629 2.29 17.56 15.98
C HIS A 629 1.84 16.41 16.87
N SER A 630 0.61 16.47 17.36
CA SER A 630 0.01 15.37 18.12
C SER A 630 -1.35 15.03 17.54
N SER A 631 -1.60 13.77 17.25
CA SER A 631 -2.89 13.30 16.74
C SER A 631 -3.20 11.89 17.20
N THR A 632 -4.47 11.51 17.06
CA THR A 632 -4.86 10.10 17.24
C THR A 632 -4.34 9.27 16.07
N HIS A 633 -4.31 7.94 16.21
CA HIS A 633 -4.06 7.03 15.11
C HIS A 633 -4.90 7.29 13.85
N LYS A 634 -6.16 7.76 14.00
CA LYS A 634 -7.02 8.14 12.88
C LYS A 634 -6.47 9.39 12.17
N GLY A 635 -6.15 10.43 12.93
CA GLY A 635 -5.55 11.64 12.36
C GLY A 635 -4.20 11.37 11.68
N LEU A 636 -3.40 10.42 12.19
CA LEU A 636 -2.17 9.99 11.54
C LEU A 636 -2.42 9.20 10.24
N SER A 637 -3.51 8.43 10.16
CA SER A 637 -3.87 7.73 8.91
C SER A 637 -4.38 8.67 7.82
N GLU A 638 -4.93 9.83 8.19
CA GLU A 638 -5.34 10.85 7.20
C GLU A 638 -4.16 11.41 6.40
N LEU A 639 -2.91 11.20 6.84
CA LEU A 639 -1.72 11.53 6.03
C LEU A 639 -1.65 10.76 4.71
N GLN A 640 -2.42 9.68 4.55
CA GLN A 640 -2.53 8.85 3.34
C GLN A 640 -1.23 8.11 2.94
N PHE A 641 -0.44 7.68 3.93
CA PHE A 641 0.76 6.89 3.67
C PHE A 641 0.45 5.58 2.92
N GLY A 642 1.13 5.31 1.81
CA GLY A 642 0.98 4.07 1.05
C GLY A 642 -0.13 4.09 -0.01
N LEU A 643 -0.88 5.19 -0.13
CA LEU A 643 -1.72 5.43 -1.30
C LEU A 643 -0.84 5.89 -2.46
N SER A 644 -0.80 5.10 -3.54
CA SER A 644 0.02 5.37 -4.72
C SER A 644 -0.88 5.69 -5.91
N GLN A 645 -0.47 6.66 -6.71
CA GLN A 645 -1.11 7.00 -7.97
C GLN A 645 -0.70 6.07 -9.13
N LYS A 646 0.18 5.08 -8.89
CA LYS A 646 0.71 4.20 -9.94
C LYS A 646 -0.39 3.51 -10.74
N LEU A 647 -0.27 3.52 -12.07
CA LEU A 647 -1.15 2.85 -13.03
C LEU A 647 -0.36 1.93 -13.97
N GLY A 648 -1.02 0.92 -14.52
CA GLY A 648 -0.44 0.01 -15.51
C GLY A 648 0.37 -1.15 -14.91
N THR A 649 1.19 -1.81 -15.72
CA THR A 649 2.02 -2.93 -15.30
C THR A 649 3.43 -2.48 -14.92
N ASN A 650 4.19 -3.35 -14.24
CA ASN A 650 5.58 -3.03 -13.89
C ASN A 650 6.53 -3.12 -15.09
N ILE A 651 6.17 -3.90 -16.11
CA ILE A 651 6.90 -4.07 -17.36
C ILE A 651 5.96 -3.80 -18.53
N GLY A 652 6.49 -3.44 -19.68
CA GLY A 652 5.73 -3.22 -20.90
C GLY A 652 6.13 -1.93 -21.63
N PRO A 653 5.67 -1.75 -22.88
CA PRO A 653 5.83 -0.51 -23.61
C PRO A 653 5.17 0.68 -22.89
N TYR A 654 5.75 1.86 -23.09
CA TYR A 654 5.22 3.14 -22.63
C TYR A 654 4.01 3.57 -23.45
N ILE A 655 2.93 3.97 -22.78
CA ILE A 655 1.69 4.39 -23.46
C ILE A 655 1.22 5.81 -23.09
N GLY A 656 1.88 6.46 -22.12
CA GLY A 656 1.43 7.73 -21.60
C GLY A 656 1.85 8.01 -20.17
N ARG A 657 1.31 9.10 -19.62
CA ARG A 657 1.55 9.53 -18.24
C ARG A 657 0.27 9.72 -17.46
N ILE A 658 0.38 9.59 -16.15
CA ILE A 658 -0.72 9.84 -15.22
C ILE A 658 -0.91 11.35 -15.12
N SER A 659 -2.15 11.83 -15.18
CA SER A 659 -2.44 13.27 -15.12
C SER A 659 -3.18 13.66 -13.86
N PHE A 660 -2.81 14.81 -13.28
CA PHE A 660 -3.34 15.33 -12.01
C PHE A 660 -3.98 16.70 -12.14
N THR A 661 -3.78 17.38 -13.26
CA THR A 661 -4.16 18.78 -13.47
C THR A 661 -5.37 18.89 -14.38
N ASP A 662 -6.19 19.94 -14.15
CA ASP A 662 -7.19 20.45 -15.11
C ASP A 662 -6.49 21.16 -16.29
N SER A 663 -5.51 20.51 -16.90
CA SER A 663 -4.74 21.08 -18.02
C SER A 663 -5.62 21.35 -19.23
N PHE A 664 -5.29 22.42 -19.97
CA PHE A 664 -6.08 22.84 -21.12
C PHE A 664 -5.86 21.92 -22.34
N ASP A 665 -4.70 21.27 -22.40
CA ASP A 665 -4.30 20.34 -23.47
C ASP A 665 -3.52 19.11 -22.95
N VAL A 666 -3.53 18.02 -23.73
CA VAL A 666 -2.87 16.75 -23.40
C VAL A 666 -1.36 16.88 -23.28
N MET A 667 -0.70 17.73 -24.09
CA MET A 667 0.76 17.89 -24.03
C MET A 667 1.19 18.58 -22.74
N GLU A 668 0.43 19.58 -22.29
CA GLU A 668 0.65 20.24 -21.00
C GLU A 668 0.49 19.23 -19.85
N ALA A 669 -0.52 18.35 -19.93
CA ALA A 669 -0.74 17.29 -18.95
C ALA A 669 0.37 16.22 -18.93
N ILE A 670 1.01 15.95 -20.08
CA ILE A 670 2.17 15.06 -20.18
C ILE A 670 3.40 15.73 -19.57
N GLN A 671 3.64 17.02 -19.87
CA GLN A 671 4.79 17.76 -19.36
C GLN A 671 4.69 18.06 -17.86
N SER A 672 3.48 18.19 -17.31
CA SER A 672 3.26 18.38 -15.88
C SER A 672 3.42 17.09 -15.06
N SER A 673 3.56 15.93 -15.72
CA SER A 673 3.67 14.64 -15.05
C SER A 673 4.99 13.92 -15.35
N ARG A 674 5.50 13.23 -14.33
CA ARG A 674 6.64 12.31 -14.43
C ARG A 674 6.24 10.85 -14.33
N PHE A 675 4.97 10.54 -14.06
CA PHE A 675 4.53 9.19 -13.75
C PHE A 675 4.15 8.47 -15.01
N MET A 676 5.04 7.61 -15.47
CA MET A 676 4.85 6.83 -16.68
C MET A 676 3.89 5.67 -16.45
N VAL A 677 3.15 5.34 -17.51
CA VAL A 677 2.29 4.17 -17.57
C VAL A 677 2.87 3.19 -18.58
N LEU A 678 3.31 2.04 -18.07
CA LEU A 678 3.76 0.90 -18.87
C LEU A 678 2.65 -0.14 -18.96
N ILE A 679 2.44 -0.78 -20.11
CA ILE A 679 1.43 -1.84 -20.25
C ILE A 679 1.93 -3.02 -21.06
N HIS A 680 2.00 -4.20 -20.42
CA HIS A 680 2.21 -5.46 -21.09
C HIS A 680 0.88 -6.15 -21.40
N ALA A 681 0.45 -6.14 -22.66
CA ALA A 681 -0.87 -6.58 -23.09
C ALA A 681 -1.19 -8.05 -22.74
N PHE A 682 -0.22 -8.97 -22.77
CA PHE A 682 -0.44 -10.40 -22.50
C PHE A 682 -0.23 -10.83 -21.04
N LEU A 683 -0.12 -9.89 -20.09
CA LEU A 683 0.28 -10.23 -18.72
C LEU A 683 -0.89 -10.70 -17.84
N ALA A 684 -2.10 -10.19 -18.10
CA ALA A 684 -3.23 -10.36 -17.19
C ALA A 684 -3.61 -11.83 -16.93
N ASN A 685 -3.53 -12.68 -17.95
CA ASN A 685 -3.89 -14.11 -17.88
C ASN A 685 -2.74 -15.03 -17.44
N GLU A 686 -1.57 -14.50 -17.05
CA GLU A 686 -0.39 -15.30 -16.66
C GLU A 686 -0.24 -15.45 -15.12
N GLY A 687 -1.31 -15.17 -14.36
CA GLY A 687 -1.34 -15.43 -12.92
C GLY A 687 -0.42 -14.53 -12.10
N VAL A 688 -0.18 -13.29 -12.56
CA VAL A 688 0.70 -12.34 -11.85
C VAL A 688 0.16 -12.02 -10.46
N SER A 689 1.07 -12.06 -9.48
CA SER A 689 0.73 -11.88 -8.06
C SER A 689 -0.10 -10.63 -7.80
N GLY A 690 -1.32 -10.87 -7.30
CA GLY A 690 -2.36 -9.91 -6.93
C GLY A 690 -2.88 -9.04 -8.08
N SER A 691 -2.83 -9.55 -9.31
CA SER A 691 -3.85 -9.19 -10.29
C SER A 691 -5.25 -9.42 -9.72
N SER A 692 -6.16 -8.48 -9.96
CA SER A 692 -7.58 -8.62 -9.60
C SER A 692 -8.37 -9.43 -10.63
N THR A 693 -7.81 -9.55 -11.83
CA THR A 693 -8.43 -10.17 -12.98
C THR A 693 -7.43 -11.07 -13.69
N GLU A 694 -7.89 -12.16 -14.28
CA GLU A 694 -7.08 -12.94 -15.22
C GLU A 694 -7.61 -12.80 -16.65
N SER A 695 -8.48 -11.82 -16.90
CA SER A 695 -8.96 -11.57 -18.25
C SER A 695 -7.86 -10.92 -19.10
N PRO A 696 -7.53 -11.47 -20.28
CA PRO A 696 -6.60 -10.84 -21.19
C PRO A 696 -7.25 -9.70 -22.00
N HIS A 697 -8.57 -9.50 -21.93
CA HIS A 697 -9.28 -8.60 -22.84
C HIS A 697 -9.10 -7.13 -22.45
N ILE A 698 -9.08 -6.25 -23.45
CA ILE A 698 -8.97 -4.80 -23.29
C ILE A 698 -10.20 -4.12 -23.88
N TYR A 699 -10.73 -3.11 -23.19
CA TYR A 699 -11.88 -2.35 -23.62
C TYR A 699 -11.58 -0.86 -23.74
N PHE A 700 -11.98 -0.24 -24.85
CA PHE A 700 -11.92 1.20 -25.09
C PHE A 700 -13.34 1.74 -25.31
N SER A 701 -13.76 2.73 -24.53
CA SER A 701 -15.09 3.35 -24.61
C SER A 701 -15.03 4.88 -24.60
N GLY A 702 -16.13 5.54 -25.00
CA GLY A 702 -16.29 7.00 -24.93
C GLY A 702 -16.65 7.66 -26.26
N ALA A 703 -16.82 8.98 -26.28
CA ALA A 703 -17.35 9.69 -27.45
C ALA A 703 -16.44 9.60 -28.71
N THR A 704 -17.04 9.85 -29.88
CA THR A 704 -16.29 9.95 -31.15
C THR A 704 -15.29 11.12 -31.12
N GLY A 705 -14.08 10.89 -31.64
CA GLY A 705 -13.05 11.94 -31.74
C GLY A 705 -12.20 12.17 -30.49
N GLN A 706 -12.45 11.47 -29.38
CA GLN A 706 -11.74 11.66 -28.10
C GLN A 706 -10.35 11.00 -28.03
N GLY A 707 -9.98 10.13 -28.98
CA GLY A 707 -8.65 9.50 -29.03
C GLY A 707 -8.63 7.97 -28.90
N LYS A 708 -9.79 7.30 -28.80
CA LYS A 708 -9.90 5.83 -28.73
C LYS A 708 -9.08 5.10 -29.81
N SER A 709 -9.31 5.44 -31.08
CA SER A 709 -8.61 4.80 -32.21
C SER A 709 -7.12 5.10 -32.22
N PHE A 710 -6.70 6.27 -31.72
CA PHE A 710 -5.28 6.62 -31.59
C PHE A 710 -4.58 5.71 -30.56
N LEU A 711 -5.18 5.56 -29.38
CA LEU A 711 -4.66 4.66 -28.34
C LEU A 711 -4.70 3.19 -28.78
N MET A 712 -5.77 2.74 -29.45
CA MET A 712 -5.85 1.39 -30.00
C MET A 712 -4.76 1.12 -31.04
N LYS A 713 -4.48 2.05 -31.96
CA LYS A 713 -3.40 1.91 -32.97
C LYS A 713 -2.02 1.88 -32.31
N LEU A 714 -1.80 2.68 -31.24
CA LEU A 714 -0.59 2.61 -30.42
C LEU A 714 -0.40 1.22 -29.80
N PHE A 715 -1.44 0.64 -29.21
CA PHE A 715 -1.42 -0.74 -28.71
C PHE A 715 -1.14 -1.75 -29.84
N ALA A 716 -1.80 -1.60 -30.99
CA ALA A 716 -1.64 -2.49 -32.12
C ALA A 716 -0.19 -2.54 -32.62
N PHE A 717 0.50 -1.39 -32.66
CA PHE A 717 1.91 -1.32 -33.06
C PHE A 717 2.82 -2.00 -32.03
N TYR A 718 2.60 -1.77 -30.74
CA TYR A 718 3.37 -2.47 -29.72
C TYR A 718 3.15 -3.99 -29.74
N LEU A 719 1.93 -4.45 -30.05
CA LEU A 719 1.63 -5.87 -30.21
C LEU A 719 2.38 -6.52 -31.38
N MET A 720 2.76 -5.75 -32.41
CA MET A 720 3.59 -6.27 -33.52
C MET A 720 4.95 -6.74 -33.04
N PHE A 721 5.54 -6.07 -32.04
CA PHE A 721 6.82 -6.49 -31.50
C PHE A 721 6.76 -7.79 -30.72
N LEU A 722 5.64 -8.12 -30.08
CA LEU A 722 5.53 -9.27 -29.19
C LEU A 722 5.37 -10.59 -29.97
N LYS A 723 5.73 -11.72 -29.34
CA LYS A 723 5.44 -13.07 -29.85
C LYS A 723 3.94 -13.35 -29.85
N GLY A 724 3.31 -13.07 -30.98
CA GLY A 724 1.89 -13.29 -31.20
C GLY A 724 1.45 -12.75 -32.57
N GLN A 725 0.18 -12.95 -32.89
CA GLN A 725 -0.41 -12.48 -34.15
C GLN A 725 -1.62 -11.60 -33.88
N VAL A 726 -1.84 -10.63 -34.76
CA VAL A 726 -2.92 -9.64 -34.63
C VAL A 726 -3.86 -9.72 -35.83
N LEU A 727 -5.15 -9.75 -35.56
CA LEU A 727 -6.23 -9.60 -36.53
C LEU A 727 -7.03 -8.36 -36.15
N MET A 728 -7.07 -7.36 -37.02
CA MET A 728 -7.83 -6.13 -36.81
C MET A 728 -8.92 -5.99 -37.86
N THR A 729 -10.14 -5.61 -37.45
CA THR A 729 -11.17 -5.18 -38.39
C THR A 729 -11.14 -3.67 -38.57
N ASP A 730 -11.22 -3.21 -39.81
CA ASP A 730 -11.27 -1.81 -40.20
C ASP A 730 -12.53 -1.56 -41.04
N PRO A 731 -13.69 -1.29 -40.41
CA PRO A 731 -14.94 -1.07 -41.13
C PRO A 731 -14.97 0.26 -41.89
N LYS A 732 -14.08 1.21 -41.56
CA LYS A 732 -14.00 2.53 -42.22
C LYS A 732 -12.96 2.55 -43.35
N THR A 733 -12.18 1.49 -43.50
CA THR A 733 -11.10 1.36 -44.50
C THR A 733 -10.00 2.44 -44.40
N GLU A 734 -9.93 3.18 -43.30
CA GLU A 734 -9.04 4.33 -43.13
C GLU A 734 -7.60 3.94 -42.74
N VAL A 735 -7.40 2.76 -42.15
CA VAL A 735 -6.10 2.38 -41.55
C VAL A 735 -5.02 2.30 -42.63
N LYS A 736 -5.34 1.66 -43.76
CA LYS A 736 -4.42 1.54 -44.90
C LYS A 736 -4.05 2.90 -45.47
N GLU A 737 -5.04 3.79 -45.62
CA GLU A 737 -4.83 5.13 -46.20
C GLU A 737 -3.88 5.96 -45.35
N TRP A 738 -4.09 6.00 -44.02
CA TRP A 738 -3.24 6.77 -43.12
C TRP A 738 -1.83 6.21 -42.99
N PHE A 739 -1.68 4.89 -43.01
CA PHE A 739 -0.37 4.26 -42.92
C PHE A 739 0.44 4.49 -44.19
N GLU A 740 -0.21 4.37 -45.35
CA GLU A 740 0.43 4.65 -46.64
C GLU A 740 0.77 6.14 -46.78
N LEU A 741 -0.06 7.04 -46.26
CA LEU A 741 0.27 8.48 -46.20
C LEU A 741 1.50 8.75 -45.34
N ALA A 742 1.64 8.08 -44.20
CA ALA A 742 2.83 8.18 -43.36
C ALA A 742 4.07 7.60 -44.06
N ARG A 743 3.90 6.47 -44.76
CA ARG A 743 4.94 5.79 -45.55
C ARG A 743 5.47 6.64 -46.70
N GLN A 744 4.61 7.46 -47.31
CA GLN A 744 4.96 8.34 -48.42
C GLN A 744 5.60 9.66 -47.97
N ASP A 745 5.63 9.95 -46.67
CA ASP A 745 6.25 11.15 -46.13
C ASP A 745 7.79 11.09 -46.34
N PRO A 746 8.40 12.07 -47.03
CA PRO A 746 9.83 12.04 -47.32
C PRO A 746 10.72 12.01 -46.08
N ALA A 747 10.28 12.63 -44.97
CA ALA A 747 11.03 12.59 -43.72
C ALA A 747 10.96 11.19 -43.10
N VAL A 748 9.82 10.50 -43.21
CA VAL A 748 9.68 9.14 -42.71
C VAL A 748 10.58 8.17 -43.47
N GLN A 749 10.56 8.21 -44.81
CA GLN A 749 11.41 7.35 -45.64
C GLN A 749 12.91 7.55 -45.39
N GLN A 750 13.31 8.78 -45.09
CA GLN A 750 14.72 9.12 -44.87
C GLN A 750 15.21 8.76 -43.46
N TYR A 751 14.39 8.99 -42.43
CA TYR A 751 14.85 8.97 -41.04
C TYR A 751 14.33 7.78 -40.21
N TYR A 752 13.30 7.05 -40.67
CA TYR A 752 12.67 5.98 -39.89
C TYR A 752 12.53 4.65 -40.67
N PRO A 753 13.64 4.00 -41.08
CA PRO A 753 13.59 2.73 -41.81
C PRO A 753 12.93 1.58 -41.00
N GLU A 754 12.95 1.66 -39.67
CA GLU A 754 12.26 0.71 -38.78
C GLU A 754 10.74 0.76 -38.94
N PHE A 755 10.18 1.92 -39.27
CA PHE A 755 8.75 2.08 -39.55
C PHE A 755 8.35 1.35 -40.84
N GLU A 756 9.18 1.42 -41.89
CA GLU A 756 8.94 0.66 -43.13
C GLU A 756 8.91 -0.85 -42.85
N ARG A 757 9.84 -1.36 -42.04
CA ARG A 757 9.86 -2.77 -41.64
C ARG A 757 8.64 -3.19 -40.85
N LEU A 758 8.06 -2.31 -40.04
CA LEU A 758 6.76 -2.55 -39.41
C LEU A 758 5.66 -2.63 -40.46
N MET A 759 5.61 -1.71 -41.42
CA MET A 759 4.59 -1.70 -42.46
C MET A 759 4.63 -2.95 -43.34
N GLU A 760 5.82 -3.52 -43.59
CA GLU A 760 5.99 -4.78 -44.33
C GLU A 760 5.32 -5.99 -43.65
N GLN A 761 5.05 -5.94 -42.34
CA GLN A 761 4.38 -7.02 -41.61
C GLN A 761 2.85 -6.97 -41.73
N LEU A 762 2.29 -5.89 -42.26
CA LEU A 762 0.86 -5.70 -42.41
C LEU A 762 0.36 -6.40 -43.67
N THR A 763 -0.62 -7.28 -43.50
CA THR A 763 -1.39 -7.85 -44.60
C THR A 763 -2.77 -7.25 -44.62
N TYR A 764 -3.08 -6.50 -45.67
CA TYR A 764 -4.42 -5.95 -45.89
C TYR A 764 -5.25 -6.95 -46.67
N ILE A 765 -6.45 -7.25 -46.16
CA ILE A 765 -7.44 -8.06 -46.84
C ILE A 765 -8.71 -7.23 -46.94
N THR A 766 -9.07 -6.87 -48.17
CA THR A 766 -10.27 -6.09 -48.45
C THR A 766 -11.41 -7.03 -48.84
N LEU A 767 -12.58 -6.81 -48.25
CA LEU A 767 -13.81 -7.50 -48.60
C LEU A 767 -14.60 -6.64 -49.59
N ASP A 768 -14.09 -6.52 -50.82
CA ASP A 768 -14.77 -5.80 -51.90
C ASP A 768 -15.33 -6.80 -52.92
N PRO A 769 -16.67 -6.97 -53.03
CA PRO A 769 -17.25 -7.89 -54.00
C PRO A 769 -17.04 -7.45 -55.46
N ASP A 770 -16.77 -6.18 -55.70
CA ASP A 770 -16.56 -5.64 -57.05
C ASP A 770 -15.13 -5.90 -57.56
N ASP A 771 -14.21 -6.29 -56.68
CA ASP A 771 -12.85 -6.72 -57.03
C ASP A 771 -12.80 -8.25 -57.25
N PRO A 772 -12.57 -8.73 -58.50
CA PRO A 772 -12.46 -10.16 -58.79
C PRO A 772 -11.36 -10.88 -58.00
N ASP A 773 -10.30 -10.18 -57.57
CA ASP A 773 -9.23 -10.77 -56.77
C ASP A 773 -9.69 -11.08 -55.32
N ASN A 774 -10.80 -10.49 -54.88
CA ASN A 774 -11.41 -10.75 -53.57
C ASN A 774 -12.49 -11.85 -53.62
N HIS A 775 -12.84 -12.35 -54.81
CA HIS A 775 -13.85 -13.40 -54.94
C HIS A 775 -13.40 -14.69 -54.25
N GLY A 776 -14.22 -15.20 -53.35
CA GLY A 776 -13.96 -16.42 -52.59
C GLY A 776 -12.94 -16.27 -51.44
N VAL A 777 -12.56 -15.04 -51.06
CA VAL A 777 -11.63 -14.81 -49.95
C VAL A 777 -12.15 -15.35 -48.60
N LEU A 778 -13.49 -15.36 -48.43
CA LEU A 778 -14.22 -15.85 -47.26
C LEU A 778 -14.79 -17.26 -47.44
N ASP A 779 -14.41 -17.99 -48.48
CA ASP A 779 -14.85 -19.38 -48.66
C ASP A 779 -14.40 -20.22 -47.44
N PRO A 780 -15.34 -20.78 -46.64
CA PRO A 780 -14.99 -21.56 -45.46
C PRO A 780 -14.09 -22.74 -45.74
N LEU A 781 -14.12 -23.29 -46.97
CA LEU A 781 -13.23 -24.36 -47.35
C LEU A 781 -11.77 -23.89 -47.30
N ASN A 782 -11.45 -22.62 -47.55
CA ASN A 782 -10.07 -22.12 -47.64
C ASN A 782 -9.34 -22.08 -46.30
N PHE A 783 -10.04 -21.89 -45.18
CA PHE A 783 -9.43 -21.72 -43.86
C PHE A 783 -9.98 -22.67 -42.78
N LEU A 784 -11.04 -23.43 -43.04
CA LEU A 784 -11.54 -24.48 -42.14
C LEU A 784 -11.29 -25.88 -42.71
N VAL A 785 -11.22 -26.87 -41.81
CA VAL A 785 -10.98 -28.27 -42.16
C VAL A 785 -11.98 -29.21 -41.51
N GLY A 786 -12.28 -30.32 -42.18
CA GLY A 786 -13.10 -31.42 -41.63
C GLY A 786 -14.52 -31.00 -41.29
N SER A 787 -15.01 -31.42 -40.12
CA SER A 787 -16.38 -31.15 -39.68
C SER A 787 -16.67 -29.66 -39.51
N LYS A 788 -15.68 -28.85 -39.11
CA LYS A 788 -15.86 -27.40 -38.95
C LYS A 788 -16.19 -26.70 -40.28
N ALA A 789 -15.51 -27.12 -41.36
CA ALA A 789 -15.79 -26.62 -42.70
C ALA A 789 -17.20 -27.02 -43.13
N ASN A 790 -17.56 -28.30 -42.93
CA ASN A 790 -18.89 -28.82 -43.26
C ASN A 790 -20.00 -28.04 -42.54
N ASP A 791 -19.87 -27.85 -41.22
CA ASP A 791 -20.87 -27.16 -40.41
C ASP A 791 -21.02 -25.68 -40.82
N ALA A 792 -19.89 -24.99 -41.08
CA ALA A 792 -19.89 -23.60 -41.52
C ALA A 792 -20.59 -23.42 -42.88
N VAL A 793 -20.25 -24.27 -43.87
CA VAL A 793 -20.87 -24.23 -45.20
C VAL A 793 -22.36 -24.53 -45.12
N LEU A 794 -22.76 -25.59 -44.42
CA LEU A 794 -24.19 -25.96 -44.33
C LEU A 794 -25.03 -24.91 -43.59
N THR A 795 -24.49 -24.33 -42.52
CA THR A 795 -25.18 -23.26 -41.78
C THR A 795 -25.42 -22.05 -42.69
N MET A 796 -24.40 -21.67 -43.45
CA MET A 796 -24.46 -20.57 -44.41
C MET A 796 -25.42 -20.86 -45.58
N MET A 797 -25.35 -22.05 -46.18
CA MET A 797 -26.22 -22.46 -47.28
C MET A 797 -27.69 -22.48 -46.86
N ASN A 798 -28.00 -23.01 -45.67
CA ASN A 798 -29.36 -23.01 -45.12
C ASN A 798 -29.89 -21.61 -44.83
N GLN A 799 -29.00 -20.67 -44.53
CA GLN A 799 -29.36 -19.29 -44.28
C GLN A 799 -29.62 -18.51 -45.58
N LEU A 800 -28.84 -18.77 -46.63
CA LEU A 800 -29.02 -18.18 -47.96
C LEU A 800 -30.24 -18.75 -48.68
N PHE A 801 -30.43 -20.06 -48.59
CA PHE A 801 -31.45 -20.80 -49.32
C PHE A 801 -32.37 -21.51 -48.33
N PRO A 802 -33.32 -20.80 -47.69
CA PRO A 802 -34.28 -21.42 -46.79
C PRO A 802 -35.27 -22.31 -47.57
N LYS A 803 -35.67 -23.43 -46.98
CA LYS A 803 -36.71 -24.37 -47.50
C LYS A 803 -36.33 -25.11 -48.79
N VAL A 804 -35.06 -25.44 -48.97
CA VAL A 804 -34.57 -26.31 -50.07
C VAL A 804 -35.24 -27.70 -49.97
N PRO A 805 -35.70 -28.31 -51.09
CA PRO A 805 -36.26 -29.66 -51.08
C PRO A 805 -35.27 -30.72 -50.60
N LEU A 806 -35.76 -31.75 -49.91
CA LEU A 806 -34.93 -32.82 -49.34
C LEU A 806 -34.00 -33.51 -50.37
N PRO A 807 -34.41 -33.79 -51.63
CA PRO A 807 -33.51 -34.34 -52.64
C PRO A 807 -32.29 -33.43 -52.91
N VAL A 808 -32.53 -32.13 -53.03
CA VAL A 808 -31.50 -31.10 -53.27
C VAL A 808 -30.59 -30.97 -52.06
N GLU A 809 -31.15 -30.97 -50.84
CA GLU A 809 -30.35 -30.91 -49.60
C GLU A 809 -29.42 -32.13 -49.46
N ASN A 810 -29.93 -33.34 -49.75
CA ASN A 810 -29.13 -34.56 -49.72
C ASN A 810 -28.00 -34.52 -50.75
N GLU A 811 -28.27 -34.03 -51.95
CA GLU A 811 -27.26 -33.90 -53.00
C GLU A 811 -26.19 -32.88 -52.64
N MET A 812 -26.58 -31.70 -52.14
CA MET A 812 -25.66 -30.68 -51.64
C MET A 812 -24.73 -31.24 -50.55
N ARG A 813 -25.27 -32.03 -49.60
CA ARG A 813 -24.46 -32.69 -48.56
C ARG A 813 -23.49 -33.72 -49.12
N ARG A 814 -23.92 -34.49 -50.14
CA ARG A 814 -23.07 -35.48 -50.82
C ARG A 814 -21.89 -34.79 -51.52
N GLN A 815 -22.17 -33.81 -52.38
CA GLN A 815 -21.15 -33.09 -53.13
C GLN A 815 -20.19 -32.32 -52.22
N LEU A 816 -20.69 -31.71 -51.13
CA LEU A 816 -19.83 -31.09 -50.13
C LEU A 816 -18.88 -32.11 -49.47
N GLY A 817 -19.37 -33.33 -49.18
CA GLY A 817 -18.54 -34.43 -48.70
C GLY A 817 -17.43 -34.80 -49.66
N ASP A 818 -17.74 -34.86 -50.96
CA ASP A 818 -16.77 -35.16 -52.03
C ASP A 818 -15.73 -34.04 -52.16
N LEU A 819 -16.14 -32.77 -52.15
CA LEU A 819 -15.23 -31.62 -52.16
C LEU A 819 -14.29 -31.62 -50.95
N LEU A 820 -14.79 -31.95 -49.75
CA LEU A 820 -13.96 -32.05 -48.55
C LEU A 820 -12.94 -33.20 -48.64
N ASN A 821 -13.27 -34.31 -49.31
CA ASN A 821 -12.33 -35.41 -49.54
C ASN A 821 -11.26 -35.02 -50.57
N LEU A 822 -11.66 -34.41 -51.69
CA LEU A 822 -10.74 -33.87 -52.68
C LEU A 822 -9.78 -32.85 -52.06
N LYS A 823 -10.27 -32.00 -51.15
CA LYS A 823 -9.42 -31.06 -50.41
C LYS A 823 -8.38 -31.75 -49.56
N LYS A 824 -8.75 -32.82 -48.85
CA LYS A 824 -7.81 -33.61 -48.04
C LYS A 824 -6.72 -34.27 -48.88
N GLU A 825 -7.02 -34.59 -50.14
CA GLU A 825 -6.08 -35.14 -51.12
C GLU A 825 -5.18 -34.05 -51.75
N GLY A 826 -5.39 -32.78 -51.42
CA GLY A 826 -4.58 -31.65 -51.90
C GLY A 826 -5.09 -31.04 -53.22
N HIS A 827 -6.29 -31.39 -53.66
CA HIS A 827 -6.90 -30.76 -54.84
C HIS A 827 -7.38 -29.34 -54.55
N VAL A 828 -7.30 -28.49 -55.57
CA VAL A 828 -7.87 -27.15 -55.57
C VAL A 828 -9.39 -27.27 -55.62
N VAL A 829 -10.05 -26.88 -54.53
CA VAL A 829 -11.52 -26.94 -54.40
C VAL A 829 -12.08 -25.68 -53.77
N GLY A 830 -13.26 -25.28 -54.23
CA GLY A 830 -14.02 -24.15 -53.68
C GLY A 830 -15.53 -24.36 -53.85
N LEU A 831 -16.32 -23.53 -53.19
CA LEU A 831 -17.78 -23.68 -53.16
C LEU A 831 -18.47 -23.40 -54.50
N LYS A 832 -17.84 -22.74 -55.46
CA LYS A 832 -18.41 -22.65 -56.83
C LYS A 832 -18.59 -24.04 -57.44
N MET A 833 -17.66 -24.97 -57.17
CA MET A 833 -17.77 -26.36 -57.67
C MET A 833 -18.99 -27.09 -57.11
N LEU A 834 -19.44 -26.74 -55.89
CA LEU A 834 -20.67 -27.27 -55.31
C LEU A 834 -21.89 -26.79 -56.09
N VAL A 835 -21.94 -25.50 -56.40
CA VAL A 835 -23.04 -24.90 -57.17
C VAL A 835 -23.05 -25.44 -58.60
N ASP A 836 -21.88 -25.49 -59.25
CA ASP A 836 -21.71 -26.03 -60.60
C ASP A 836 -22.15 -27.50 -60.68
N GLY A 837 -21.82 -28.29 -59.67
CA GLY A 837 -22.22 -29.70 -59.59
C GLY A 837 -23.73 -29.89 -59.39
N LEU A 838 -24.43 -28.95 -58.74
CA LEU A 838 -25.89 -28.94 -58.68
C LEU A 838 -26.50 -28.55 -60.02
N VAL A 839 -25.99 -27.49 -60.67
CA VAL A 839 -26.44 -27.03 -62.00
C VAL A 839 -26.32 -28.12 -63.07
N GLN A 840 -25.26 -28.94 -63.01
CA GLN A 840 -24.99 -30.01 -63.97
C GLN A 840 -25.69 -31.35 -63.65
N HIS A 841 -26.50 -31.40 -62.59
CA HIS A 841 -27.14 -32.65 -62.16
C HIS A 841 -28.21 -33.12 -63.15
N GLU A 842 -28.32 -34.44 -63.35
CA GLU A 842 -29.26 -35.02 -64.33
C GLU A 842 -30.74 -34.85 -63.94
N ASP A 843 -31.01 -34.75 -62.63
CA ASP A 843 -32.35 -34.49 -62.10
C ASP A 843 -32.75 -33.02 -62.33
N PRO A 844 -33.86 -32.75 -63.05
CA PRO A 844 -34.36 -31.38 -63.28
C PRO A 844 -34.62 -30.60 -61.99
N GLU A 845 -35.10 -31.25 -60.92
CA GLU A 845 -35.40 -30.56 -59.65
C GLU A 845 -34.13 -30.01 -58.99
N ILE A 846 -33.02 -30.77 -59.09
CA ILE A 846 -31.72 -30.40 -58.53
C ILE A 846 -31.03 -29.34 -59.40
N SER A 847 -31.03 -29.52 -60.72
CA SER A 847 -30.40 -28.57 -61.65
C SER A 847 -31.09 -27.21 -61.68
N GLU A 848 -32.43 -27.15 -61.60
CA GLU A 848 -33.18 -25.90 -61.52
C GLU A 848 -32.89 -25.15 -60.21
N HIS A 849 -32.76 -25.87 -59.08
CA HIS A 849 -32.32 -25.26 -57.81
C HIS A 849 -30.88 -24.78 -57.88
N GLY A 850 -29.98 -25.56 -58.49
CA GLY A 850 -28.59 -25.17 -58.70
C GLY A 850 -28.47 -23.87 -59.50
N GLU A 851 -29.28 -23.73 -60.56
CA GLU A 851 -29.31 -22.52 -61.39
C GLU A 851 -29.83 -21.30 -60.61
N ASN A 852 -30.85 -21.48 -59.77
CA ASN A 852 -31.32 -20.41 -58.87
C ASN A 852 -30.23 -19.98 -57.87
N MET A 853 -29.49 -20.94 -57.29
CA MET A 853 -28.36 -20.63 -56.42
C MET A 853 -27.28 -19.84 -57.17
N ARG A 854 -26.93 -20.28 -58.39
CA ARG A 854 -25.95 -19.60 -59.25
C ARG A 854 -26.35 -18.15 -59.53
N LEU A 855 -27.59 -17.91 -59.96
CA LEU A 855 -28.13 -16.56 -60.23
C LEU A 855 -28.19 -15.68 -58.97
N THR A 856 -28.37 -16.27 -57.79
CA THR A 856 -28.36 -15.52 -56.53
C THR A 856 -26.95 -15.08 -56.13
N ILE A 857 -25.94 -15.88 -56.48
CA ILE A 857 -24.53 -15.67 -56.14
C ILE A 857 -23.85 -14.73 -57.15
N GLU A 858 -24.06 -14.96 -58.45
CA GLU A 858 -23.49 -14.13 -59.52
C GLU A 858 -23.88 -12.65 -59.35
N ASP A 859 -22.94 -11.75 -59.64
CA ASP A 859 -23.06 -10.29 -59.53
C ASP A 859 -23.59 -9.81 -58.18
N SER A 860 -23.19 -10.48 -57.10
CA SER A 860 -23.60 -10.13 -55.74
C SER A 860 -22.46 -10.25 -54.73
N ILE A 861 -22.66 -9.68 -53.54
CA ILE A 861 -21.71 -9.73 -52.43
C ILE A 861 -21.33 -11.17 -52.00
N LEU A 862 -22.14 -12.17 -52.35
CA LEU A 862 -21.85 -13.58 -52.09
C LEU A 862 -20.63 -14.08 -52.86
N GLN A 863 -20.19 -13.39 -53.92
CA GLN A 863 -18.95 -13.75 -54.62
C GLN A 863 -17.73 -13.76 -53.70
N LEU A 864 -17.74 -13.02 -52.59
CA LEU A 864 -16.70 -13.07 -51.55
C LEU A 864 -16.57 -14.45 -50.88
N VAL A 865 -17.61 -15.27 -50.91
CA VAL A 865 -17.71 -16.53 -50.17
C VAL A 865 -17.59 -17.75 -51.07
N PHE A 866 -18.00 -17.64 -52.34
CA PHE A 866 -17.95 -18.76 -53.27
C PHE A 866 -16.68 -18.70 -54.13
N SER A 867 -15.66 -19.51 -53.77
CA SER A 867 -14.40 -19.60 -54.53
C SER A 867 -14.45 -20.69 -55.61
N ASP A 868 -13.62 -20.55 -56.65
CA ASP A 868 -13.24 -21.65 -57.55
C ASP A 868 -12.11 -22.53 -56.95
N GLY A 869 -11.66 -22.20 -55.74
CA GLY A 869 -10.58 -22.83 -55.00
C GLY A 869 -9.21 -22.18 -55.21
N ARG A 870 -9.08 -21.20 -56.12
CA ARG A 870 -7.82 -20.50 -56.39
C ARG A 870 -7.66 -19.19 -55.63
N ALA A 871 -8.73 -18.69 -55.02
CA ALA A 871 -8.69 -17.46 -54.25
C ALA A 871 -7.65 -17.56 -53.14
N LYS A 872 -6.84 -16.50 -52.99
CA LYS A 872 -5.90 -16.37 -51.87
C LYS A 872 -6.72 -15.99 -50.64
N GLY A 873 -7.33 -17.00 -50.00
CA GLY A 873 -8.22 -16.83 -48.86
C GLY A 873 -7.53 -16.24 -47.63
N LEU A 874 -8.28 -16.08 -46.54
CA LEU A 874 -7.74 -15.57 -45.27
C LEU A 874 -6.63 -16.48 -44.73
N ASP A 875 -5.40 -15.95 -44.66
CA ASP A 875 -4.26 -16.62 -44.04
C ASP A 875 -4.17 -16.25 -42.56
N VAL A 876 -4.16 -17.29 -41.72
CA VAL A 876 -4.05 -17.16 -40.28
C VAL A 876 -2.60 -17.01 -39.81
N ASP A 877 -1.61 -17.31 -40.66
CA ASP A 877 -0.18 -17.29 -40.29
C ASP A 877 0.49 -15.92 -40.41
N ASN A 878 -0.18 -14.94 -41.02
CA ASN A 878 0.29 -13.56 -41.08
C ASN A 878 0.55 -12.97 -39.68
N LYS A 879 1.57 -12.10 -39.57
CA LYS A 879 1.93 -11.41 -38.32
C LYS A 879 0.82 -10.44 -37.88
N PHE A 880 0.38 -9.59 -38.80
CA PHE A 880 -0.70 -8.65 -38.57
C PHE A 880 -1.60 -8.59 -39.81
N THR A 881 -2.87 -8.96 -39.65
CA THR A 881 -3.88 -8.88 -40.70
C THR A 881 -4.87 -7.74 -40.40
N VAL A 882 -5.04 -6.81 -41.34
CA VAL A 882 -6.10 -5.80 -41.33
C VAL A 882 -7.20 -6.24 -42.29
N LEU A 883 -8.35 -6.58 -41.74
CA LEU A 883 -9.55 -6.95 -42.49
C LEU A 883 -10.43 -5.72 -42.71
N GLN A 884 -10.49 -5.25 -43.95
CA GLN A 884 -11.30 -4.13 -44.37
C GLN A 884 -12.69 -4.61 -44.78
N ILE A 885 -13.72 -4.16 -44.06
CA ILE A 885 -15.11 -4.56 -44.28
C ILE A 885 -15.82 -3.41 -45.00
N GLN A 886 -15.89 -3.46 -46.34
CA GLN A 886 -16.50 -2.43 -47.16
C GLN A 886 -17.90 -2.86 -47.62
N GLY A 887 -18.89 -1.96 -47.54
CA GLY A 887 -20.22 -2.18 -48.16
C GLY A 887 -21.11 -3.25 -47.51
N LEU A 888 -20.78 -3.76 -46.31
CA LEU A 888 -21.62 -4.69 -45.55
C LEU A 888 -22.56 -3.94 -44.59
N ASP A 889 -23.75 -3.58 -45.06
CA ASP A 889 -24.85 -3.16 -44.18
C ASP A 889 -25.45 -4.39 -43.49
N LEU A 890 -25.42 -4.42 -42.16
CA LEU A 890 -25.88 -5.53 -41.34
C LEU A 890 -27.29 -5.24 -40.77
N PRO A 891 -28.23 -6.21 -40.80
CA PRO A 891 -29.57 -6.02 -40.25
C PRO A 891 -29.56 -5.86 -38.74
N ASP A 892 -30.59 -5.20 -38.21
CA ASP A 892 -30.75 -4.99 -36.77
C ASP A 892 -31.17 -6.29 -36.06
N GLN A 893 -30.86 -6.39 -34.77
CA GLN A 893 -31.09 -7.61 -33.98
C GLN A 893 -32.58 -7.97 -33.85
N ASP A 894 -33.43 -6.95 -33.75
CA ASP A 894 -34.85 -7.12 -33.44
C ASP A 894 -35.68 -7.48 -34.69
N ASP A 895 -35.06 -7.41 -35.87
CA ASP A 895 -35.69 -7.83 -37.12
C ASP A 895 -35.85 -9.35 -37.14
N ALA A 896 -37.11 -9.79 -37.26
CA ALA A 896 -37.41 -11.20 -37.41
C ALA A 896 -36.82 -11.71 -38.74
N PRO A 897 -36.27 -12.94 -38.80
CA PRO A 897 -35.74 -13.50 -40.05
C PRO A 897 -36.73 -13.52 -41.23
N GLU A 898 -38.03 -13.51 -40.92
CA GLU A 898 -39.12 -13.40 -41.88
C GLU A 898 -39.20 -12.03 -42.56
N ASP A 899 -38.75 -10.97 -41.89
CA ASP A 899 -38.80 -9.58 -42.34
C ASP A 899 -37.49 -9.13 -43.05
N TRP A 900 -36.46 -9.98 -43.06
CA TRP A 900 -35.17 -9.70 -43.71
C TRP A 900 -35.31 -9.54 -45.22
N THR A 901 -34.72 -8.46 -45.74
CA THR A 901 -34.54 -8.25 -47.18
C THR A 901 -33.52 -9.26 -47.74
N GLU A 902 -33.43 -9.36 -49.08
CA GLU A 902 -32.39 -10.18 -49.69
C GLU A 902 -30.98 -9.69 -49.34
N SER A 903 -30.78 -8.37 -49.25
CA SER A 903 -29.51 -7.77 -48.83
C SER A 903 -29.13 -8.20 -47.41
N ASP A 904 -30.09 -8.18 -46.48
CA ASP A 904 -29.88 -8.61 -45.09
C ASP A 904 -29.45 -10.08 -45.01
N ARG A 905 -30.12 -10.96 -45.78
CA ARG A 905 -29.76 -12.39 -45.83
C ARG A 905 -28.36 -12.61 -46.37
N LYS A 906 -27.98 -11.89 -47.43
CA LYS A 906 -26.63 -11.97 -48.01
C LYS A 906 -25.56 -11.49 -47.02
N ALA A 907 -25.81 -10.38 -46.34
CA ALA A 907 -24.88 -9.83 -45.35
C ALA A 907 -24.67 -10.76 -44.15
N VAL A 908 -25.74 -11.34 -43.58
CA VAL A 908 -25.59 -12.28 -42.45
C VAL A 908 -24.95 -13.60 -42.88
N ALA A 909 -25.17 -14.04 -44.12
CA ALA A 909 -24.49 -15.22 -44.64
C ALA A 909 -22.97 -15.05 -44.75
N ILE A 910 -22.48 -13.84 -45.03
CA ILE A 910 -21.04 -13.49 -45.03
C ILE A 910 -20.48 -13.43 -43.60
N MET A 911 -21.27 -12.95 -42.66
CA MET A 911 -20.88 -12.89 -41.24
C MET A 911 -20.61 -14.25 -40.62
N GLY A 912 -21.27 -15.32 -41.09
CA GLY A 912 -21.03 -16.68 -40.62
C GLY A 912 -19.57 -17.13 -40.82
N PRO A 913 -19.08 -17.20 -42.07
CA PRO A 913 -17.68 -17.48 -42.39
C PRO A 913 -16.69 -16.56 -41.68
N LEU A 914 -16.96 -15.24 -41.65
CA LEU A 914 -16.09 -14.27 -40.97
C LEU A 914 -16.00 -14.54 -39.46
N ALA A 915 -17.13 -14.79 -38.80
CA ALA A 915 -17.15 -15.15 -37.38
C ALA A 915 -16.40 -16.45 -37.11
N HIS A 916 -16.55 -17.46 -37.98
CA HIS A 916 -15.80 -18.70 -37.88
C HIS A 916 -14.30 -18.50 -38.08
N PHE A 917 -13.89 -17.62 -38.98
CA PHE A 917 -12.48 -17.26 -39.16
C PHE A 917 -11.91 -16.62 -37.89
N CYS A 918 -12.55 -15.58 -37.34
CA CYS A 918 -12.08 -14.92 -36.11
C CYS A 918 -11.99 -15.91 -34.94
N GLN A 919 -12.96 -16.82 -34.80
CA GLN A 919 -12.91 -17.88 -33.79
C GLN A 919 -11.77 -18.86 -34.05
N TYR A 920 -11.57 -19.29 -35.30
CA TYR A 920 -10.50 -20.21 -35.65
C TYR A 920 -9.13 -19.57 -35.39
N PHE A 921 -8.93 -18.31 -35.79
CA PHE A 921 -7.73 -17.54 -35.52
C PHE A 921 -7.37 -17.54 -34.03
N GLY A 922 -8.33 -17.21 -33.16
CA GLY A 922 -8.11 -17.14 -31.71
C GLY A 922 -8.11 -18.48 -30.97
N MET A 923 -8.53 -19.59 -31.61
CA MET A 923 -8.69 -20.90 -30.93
C MET A 923 -7.85 -22.02 -31.53
N ARG A 924 -7.07 -21.75 -32.59
CA ARG A 924 -6.31 -22.79 -33.30
C ARG A 924 -5.19 -23.40 -32.48
N ASP A 925 -4.51 -22.60 -31.65
CA ASP A 925 -3.34 -23.01 -30.86
C ASP A 925 -3.42 -22.37 -29.48
N LYS A 926 -3.34 -23.19 -28.43
CA LYS A 926 -3.40 -22.73 -27.03
C LYS A 926 -2.09 -22.14 -26.52
N HIS A 927 -1.00 -22.30 -27.28
CA HIS A 927 0.34 -21.87 -26.88
C HIS A 927 0.80 -20.61 -27.61
N LYS A 928 0.06 -20.13 -28.62
CA LYS A 928 0.36 -18.91 -29.35
C LYS A 928 -0.54 -17.77 -28.89
N ASN A 929 0.05 -16.62 -28.58
CA ASN A 929 -0.72 -15.42 -28.28
C ASN A 929 -1.37 -14.91 -29.57
N THR A 930 -2.67 -14.63 -29.50
CA THR A 930 -3.43 -14.05 -30.60
C THR A 930 -4.20 -12.85 -30.09
N THR A 931 -4.34 -11.81 -30.91
CA THR A 931 -5.14 -10.64 -30.58
C THR A 931 -6.13 -10.37 -31.69
N VAL A 932 -7.42 -10.30 -31.34
CA VAL A 932 -8.47 -9.82 -32.23
C VAL A 932 -8.85 -8.41 -31.81
N ILE A 933 -8.78 -7.46 -32.73
CA ILE A 933 -9.14 -6.05 -32.53
C ILE A 933 -10.41 -5.77 -33.33
N PHE A 934 -11.49 -5.40 -32.63
CA PHE A 934 -12.69 -4.88 -33.26
C PHE A 934 -12.77 -3.37 -33.03
N ASP A 935 -12.39 -2.61 -34.06
CA ASP A 935 -12.69 -1.18 -34.13
C ASP A 935 -14.18 -0.98 -34.48
N GLU A 936 -14.84 -0.03 -33.83
CA GLU A 936 -16.29 0.21 -33.94
C GLU A 936 -17.12 -1.08 -33.81
N ALA A 937 -16.91 -1.80 -32.70
CA ALA A 937 -17.49 -3.13 -32.50
C ALA A 937 -19.02 -3.19 -32.64
N TRP A 938 -19.71 -2.06 -32.43
CA TRP A 938 -21.16 -1.94 -32.63
C TRP A 938 -21.59 -2.35 -34.04
N THR A 939 -20.78 -2.08 -35.07
CA THR A 939 -21.10 -2.46 -36.46
C THR A 939 -21.29 -3.97 -36.58
N LEU A 940 -20.42 -4.75 -35.91
CA LEU A 940 -20.53 -6.22 -35.90
C LEU A 940 -21.59 -6.70 -34.90
N THR A 941 -21.69 -6.07 -33.73
CA THR A 941 -22.61 -6.50 -32.67
C THR A 941 -24.06 -6.07 -32.90
N LYS A 942 -24.39 -5.29 -33.93
CA LYS A 942 -25.79 -5.08 -34.35
C LYS A 942 -26.49 -6.39 -34.70
N ALA A 943 -25.79 -7.29 -35.39
CA ALA A 943 -26.33 -8.59 -35.76
C ALA A 943 -26.19 -9.62 -34.62
N ARG A 944 -27.18 -10.51 -34.48
CA ARG A 944 -27.15 -11.63 -33.52
C ARG A 944 -25.90 -12.51 -33.65
N GLY A 945 -25.42 -12.71 -34.87
CA GLY A 945 -24.19 -13.45 -35.17
C GLY A 945 -22.93 -12.81 -34.58
N GLY A 946 -22.77 -11.49 -34.73
CA GLY A 946 -21.61 -10.76 -34.21
C GLY A 946 -21.59 -10.67 -32.68
N LYS A 947 -22.74 -10.50 -32.01
CA LYS A 947 -22.80 -10.62 -30.52
C LYS A 947 -22.33 -11.99 -30.05
N LYS A 948 -22.77 -13.06 -30.72
CA LYS A 948 -22.35 -14.43 -30.40
C LYS A 948 -20.85 -14.64 -30.61
N LEU A 949 -20.28 -14.03 -31.66
CA LEU A 949 -18.83 -14.03 -31.92
C LEU A 949 -18.06 -13.37 -30.77
N VAL A 950 -18.40 -12.12 -30.42
CA VAL A 950 -17.73 -11.37 -29.35
C VAL A 950 -17.81 -12.12 -28.02
N LYS A 951 -19.00 -12.64 -27.67
CA LYS A 951 -19.20 -13.46 -26.46
C LYS A 951 -18.38 -14.75 -26.49
N GLY A 952 -18.24 -15.37 -27.67
CA GLY A 952 -17.41 -16.56 -27.88
C GLY A 952 -15.92 -16.28 -27.64
N LEU A 953 -15.38 -15.24 -28.27
CA LEU A 953 -13.97 -14.83 -28.14
C LEU A 953 -13.60 -14.45 -26.70
N ARG A 954 -14.51 -13.76 -25.99
CA ARG A 954 -14.32 -13.41 -24.57
C ARG A 954 -14.25 -14.63 -23.65
N ARG A 955 -15.04 -15.67 -23.94
CA ARG A 955 -15.05 -16.89 -23.12
C ARG A 955 -13.79 -17.73 -23.26
N VAL A 956 -13.13 -17.66 -24.41
CA VAL A 956 -11.99 -18.55 -24.73
C VAL A 956 -10.63 -17.89 -24.58
N GLY A 957 -10.60 -16.59 -24.26
CA GLY A 957 -9.36 -15.83 -24.15
C GLY A 957 -8.34 -16.42 -23.20
N ARG A 958 -8.76 -16.81 -21.98
CA ARG A 958 -7.87 -17.44 -21.00
C ARG A 958 -7.33 -18.80 -21.48
N SER A 959 -8.22 -19.64 -22.00
CA SER A 959 -7.90 -21.03 -22.37
C SER A 959 -7.05 -21.17 -23.63
N PHE A 960 -7.07 -20.17 -24.52
CA PHE A 960 -6.39 -20.19 -25.81
C PHE A 960 -5.39 -19.04 -26.00
N LYS A 961 -5.07 -18.28 -24.94
CA LYS A 961 -4.21 -17.08 -25.02
C LYS A 961 -4.66 -16.10 -26.12
N ASN A 962 -5.98 -15.92 -26.23
CA ASN A 962 -6.59 -15.00 -27.19
C ASN A 962 -7.05 -13.72 -26.49
N GLN A 963 -6.43 -12.61 -26.83
CA GLN A 963 -6.81 -11.27 -26.40
C GLN A 963 -7.88 -10.70 -27.34
N LEU A 964 -8.83 -9.98 -26.77
CA LEU A 964 -9.84 -9.22 -27.51
C LEU A 964 -9.66 -7.76 -27.13
N LEU A 965 -9.37 -6.90 -28.11
CA LEU A 965 -9.48 -5.44 -27.98
C LEU A 965 -10.81 -5.03 -28.59
N LEU A 966 -11.67 -4.45 -27.76
CA LEU A 966 -12.99 -3.99 -28.18
C LEU A 966 -13.04 -2.47 -28.08
N VAL A 967 -13.30 -1.79 -29.20
CA VAL A 967 -13.50 -0.33 -29.24
C VAL A 967 -14.98 -0.04 -29.43
N SER A 968 -15.57 0.73 -28.52
CA SER A 968 -16.97 1.15 -28.59
C SER A 968 -17.15 2.64 -28.31
N GLN A 969 -18.30 3.18 -28.72
CA GLN A 969 -18.70 4.55 -28.38
C GLN A 969 -19.40 4.60 -27.01
N SER A 970 -20.22 3.59 -26.71
CA SER A 970 -20.91 3.46 -25.42
C SER A 970 -20.21 2.46 -24.53
N VAL A 971 -20.19 2.72 -23.22
CA VAL A 971 -19.82 1.70 -22.21
C VAL A 971 -20.86 0.61 -22.08
N SER A 972 -22.13 0.93 -22.38
CA SER A 972 -23.22 -0.04 -22.28
C SER A 972 -23.13 -1.16 -23.33
N ASP A 973 -22.51 -0.91 -24.48
CA ASP A 973 -22.25 -1.92 -25.52
C ASP A 973 -21.33 -3.06 -25.02
N GLY A 974 -20.44 -2.74 -24.07
CA GLY A 974 -19.57 -3.70 -23.41
C GLY A 974 -20.08 -4.22 -22.05
N ALA A 975 -21.09 -3.55 -21.45
CA ALA A 975 -21.49 -3.69 -20.06
C ALA A 975 -22.93 -4.20 -19.88
N ASN A 976 -23.30 -5.34 -20.48
CA ASN A 976 -24.45 -6.09 -19.96
C ASN A 976 -24.12 -6.64 -18.56
N GLU A 977 -25.12 -6.84 -17.69
CA GLU A 977 -24.94 -7.19 -16.27
C GLU A 977 -24.09 -8.46 -16.02
N ASP A 978 -23.99 -9.37 -17.00
CA ASP A 978 -23.12 -10.57 -16.97
C ASP A 978 -21.64 -10.31 -17.36
N ASP A 979 -21.29 -9.10 -17.82
CA ASP A 979 -20.13 -8.84 -18.68
C ASP A 979 -19.03 -7.93 -18.10
N ILE A 980 -19.32 -7.20 -17.01
CA ILE A 980 -18.42 -6.19 -16.42
C ILE A 980 -17.11 -6.78 -15.86
N GLY A 981 -17.09 -8.07 -15.51
CA GLY A 981 -15.90 -8.76 -14.95
C GLY A 981 -14.93 -9.39 -15.97
N ASN A 982 -15.18 -9.23 -17.28
CA ASN A 982 -14.45 -9.98 -18.31
C ASN A 982 -13.44 -9.12 -19.10
N PHE A 983 -13.21 -7.86 -18.77
CA PHE A 983 -12.11 -7.07 -19.33
C PHE A 983 -11.05 -6.83 -18.25
N GLY A 984 -9.79 -7.10 -18.59
CA GLY A 984 -8.67 -6.94 -17.67
C GLY A 984 -8.14 -5.53 -17.60
N LEU A 985 -8.26 -4.79 -18.71
CA LEU A 985 -7.87 -3.38 -18.84
C LEU A 985 -9.03 -2.62 -19.47
N CYS A 986 -9.40 -1.47 -18.90
CA CYS A 986 -10.46 -0.62 -19.43
C CYS A 986 -9.98 0.83 -19.56
N PHE A 987 -10.23 1.43 -20.72
CA PHE A 987 -9.95 2.83 -21.03
C PHE A 987 -11.25 3.53 -21.38
N ALA A 988 -11.69 4.46 -20.54
CA ALA A 988 -12.94 5.19 -20.72
C ALA A 988 -12.66 6.67 -20.96
N PHE A 989 -12.90 7.11 -22.20
CA PHE A 989 -12.91 8.51 -22.59
C PHE A 989 -14.27 9.13 -22.24
N ASP A 990 -14.33 10.46 -22.10
CA ASP A 990 -15.60 11.13 -21.77
C ASP A 990 -16.67 10.88 -22.84
N GLU A 991 -17.85 10.49 -22.39
CA GLU A 991 -19.10 10.47 -23.14
C GLU A 991 -20.15 11.20 -22.28
N PRO A 992 -20.48 12.46 -22.61
CA PRO A 992 -21.32 13.31 -21.76
C PRO A 992 -22.66 12.67 -21.36
N ALA A 993 -23.27 11.86 -22.24
CA ALA A 993 -24.53 11.19 -21.96
C ALA A 993 -24.41 9.98 -21.01
N GLU A 994 -23.20 9.43 -20.84
CA GLU A 994 -22.96 8.15 -20.17
C GLU A 994 -22.02 8.23 -18.97
N ARG A 995 -21.63 9.43 -18.53
CA ARG A 995 -20.70 9.60 -17.38
C ARG A 995 -21.05 8.73 -16.16
N PRO A 996 -22.32 8.62 -15.70
CA PRO A 996 -22.65 7.72 -14.60
C PRO A 996 -22.37 6.25 -14.91
N ALA A 997 -22.69 5.79 -16.13
CA ALA A 997 -22.41 4.42 -16.55
C ALA A 997 -20.90 4.16 -16.67
N ILE A 998 -20.12 5.15 -17.12
CA ILE A 998 -18.65 5.09 -17.14
C ILE A 998 -18.12 4.91 -15.72
N LEU A 999 -18.54 5.75 -14.78
CA LEU A 999 -18.09 5.66 -13.37
C LEU A 999 -18.42 4.28 -12.78
N ALA A 1000 -19.65 3.80 -12.96
CA ALA A 1000 -20.05 2.46 -12.52
C ALA A 1000 -19.17 1.36 -13.13
N HIS A 1001 -18.89 1.43 -14.44
CA HIS A 1001 -18.04 0.45 -15.13
C HIS A 1001 -16.59 0.47 -14.62
N MET A 1002 -16.07 1.65 -14.29
CA MET A 1002 -14.73 1.83 -13.74
C MET A 1002 -14.66 1.46 -12.24
N GLY A 1003 -15.80 1.32 -11.56
CA GLY A 1003 -15.86 1.04 -10.12
C GLY A 1003 -15.68 2.29 -9.26
N LEU A 1004 -16.09 3.45 -9.78
CA LEU A 1004 -16.05 4.74 -9.09
C LEU A 1004 -17.46 5.16 -8.65
N ASP A 1005 -17.55 5.84 -7.51
CA ASP A 1005 -18.81 6.36 -6.98
C ASP A 1005 -19.35 7.52 -7.83
N HIS A 1006 -20.68 7.65 -7.85
CA HIS A 1006 -21.37 8.69 -8.61
C HIS A 1006 -21.40 10.01 -7.83
N THR A 1007 -20.23 10.60 -7.60
CA THR A 1007 -20.10 11.89 -6.91
C THR A 1007 -20.01 13.05 -7.90
N PRO A 1008 -20.41 14.28 -7.52
CA PRO A 1008 -20.23 15.48 -8.36
C PRO A 1008 -18.77 15.68 -8.79
N GLU A 1009 -17.81 15.37 -7.92
CA GLU A 1009 -16.38 15.51 -8.17
C GLU A 1009 -15.94 14.54 -9.28
N ASN A 1010 -16.33 13.27 -9.20
CA ASN A 1010 -16.00 12.26 -10.22
C ASN A 1010 -16.65 12.57 -11.58
N ILE A 1011 -17.87 13.11 -11.59
CA ILE A 1011 -18.54 13.57 -12.81
C ILE A 1011 -17.80 14.77 -13.41
N SER A 1012 -17.36 15.72 -12.56
CA SER A 1012 -16.59 16.88 -13.00
C SER A 1012 -15.22 16.48 -13.57
N LEU A 1013 -14.54 15.51 -12.94
CA LEU A 1013 -13.28 14.94 -13.44
C LEU A 1013 -13.44 14.40 -14.86
N LEU A 1014 -14.44 13.54 -15.08
CA LEU A 1014 -14.75 13.01 -16.42
C LEU A 1014 -15.06 14.12 -17.42
N ALA A 1015 -15.89 15.09 -17.01
CA ALA A 1015 -16.25 16.22 -17.85
C ALA A 1015 -15.07 17.13 -18.21
N GLY A 1016 -14.04 17.16 -17.37
CA GLY A 1016 -12.82 17.94 -17.56
C GLY A 1016 -11.86 17.35 -18.58
N LEU A 1017 -11.89 16.02 -18.78
CA LEU A 1017 -10.96 15.28 -19.64
C LEU A 1017 -10.92 15.83 -21.06
N LYS A 1018 -9.71 16.11 -21.56
CA LYS A 1018 -9.47 16.57 -22.92
C LYS A 1018 -9.30 15.42 -23.88
N LYS A 1019 -9.35 15.73 -25.18
CA LYS A 1019 -9.01 14.77 -26.23
C LYS A 1019 -7.60 14.20 -25.98
N GLY A 1020 -7.47 12.88 -26.02
CA GLY A 1020 -6.23 12.17 -25.68
C GLY A 1020 -6.11 11.80 -24.20
N GLN A 1021 -7.07 12.17 -23.35
CA GLN A 1021 -7.15 11.76 -21.96
C GLN A 1021 -8.31 10.80 -21.71
N CYS A 1022 -8.11 9.82 -20.83
CA CYS A 1022 -9.14 8.87 -20.43
C CYS A 1022 -8.96 8.43 -18.98
N LEU A 1023 -10.03 7.95 -18.33
CA LEU A 1023 -9.87 7.11 -17.16
C LEU A 1023 -9.32 5.75 -17.59
N PHE A 1024 -8.28 5.28 -16.92
CA PHE A 1024 -7.69 3.98 -17.13
C PHE A 1024 -7.85 3.13 -15.87
N LYS A 1025 -8.48 1.96 -16.01
CA LYS A 1025 -8.57 0.91 -15.02
C LYS A 1025 -7.63 -0.23 -15.42
N ASP A 1026 -6.64 -0.49 -14.58
CA ASP A 1026 -5.66 -1.54 -14.83
C ASP A 1026 -6.04 -2.91 -14.25
N MET A 1027 -5.19 -3.92 -14.50
CA MET A 1027 -5.41 -5.30 -14.06
C MET A 1027 -5.36 -5.48 -12.52
N TYR A 1028 -4.99 -4.44 -11.78
CA TYR A 1028 -4.95 -4.41 -10.31
C TYR A 1028 -6.15 -3.64 -9.71
N ASP A 1029 -7.18 -3.36 -10.52
CA ASP A 1029 -8.28 -2.40 -10.33
C ASP A 1029 -7.87 -1.01 -9.85
N ARG A 1030 -6.68 -0.53 -10.19
CA ARG A 1030 -6.33 0.87 -9.94
C ARG A 1030 -6.94 1.70 -11.05
N VAL A 1031 -7.55 2.82 -10.67
CA VAL A 1031 -8.21 3.75 -11.60
C VAL A 1031 -7.57 5.12 -11.46
N GLY A 1032 -7.22 5.73 -12.59
CA GLY A 1032 -6.75 7.11 -12.62
C GLY A 1032 -6.76 7.67 -14.04
N VAL A 1033 -6.40 8.95 -14.17
CA VAL A 1033 -6.40 9.64 -15.47
C VAL A 1033 -5.09 9.35 -16.20
N LEU A 1034 -5.21 8.87 -17.43
CA LEU A 1034 -4.11 8.66 -18.37
C LEU A 1034 -4.18 9.74 -19.45
N SER A 1035 -3.09 10.46 -19.65
CA SER A 1035 -2.81 11.20 -20.88
C SER A 1035 -2.01 10.32 -21.83
N VAL A 1036 -2.60 10.01 -22.97
CA VAL A 1036 -1.99 9.15 -24.00
C VAL A 1036 -0.85 9.90 -24.67
N ASP A 1037 0.32 9.29 -24.71
CA ASP A 1037 1.52 9.87 -25.29
C ASP A 1037 2.14 8.93 -26.33
N CYS A 1038 2.44 9.49 -27.49
CA CYS A 1038 3.11 8.78 -28.59
C CYS A 1038 4.40 9.50 -28.92
N LEU A 1039 5.52 8.91 -28.48
CA LEU A 1039 6.86 9.51 -28.59
C LEU A 1039 7.39 9.57 -30.02
N PHE A 1040 6.75 8.87 -30.97
CA PHE A 1040 7.27 8.65 -32.31
C PHE A 1040 6.47 9.45 -33.35
N PRO A 1041 7.07 10.49 -33.97
CA PRO A 1041 6.37 11.34 -34.94
C PRO A 1041 5.80 10.54 -36.13
N GLU A 1042 6.50 9.51 -36.57
CA GLU A 1042 6.08 8.66 -37.67
C GLU A 1042 4.86 7.79 -37.33
N TRP A 1043 4.74 7.37 -36.07
CA TRP A 1043 3.51 6.70 -35.59
C TRP A 1043 2.38 7.71 -35.41
N ALA A 1044 2.65 8.86 -34.82
CA ALA A 1044 1.65 9.92 -34.66
C ALA A 1044 1.07 10.37 -36.02
N LEU A 1045 1.88 10.35 -37.09
CA LEU A 1045 1.43 10.58 -38.46
C LEU A 1045 0.51 9.46 -38.95
N ALA A 1046 0.90 8.20 -38.76
CA ALA A 1046 0.13 7.01 -39.16
C ALA A 1046 -1.18 6.85 -38.37
N PHE A 1047 -1.24 7.35 -37.13
CA PHE A 1047 -2.40 7.18 -36.24
C PHE A 1047 -3.47 8.26 -36.41
N LYS A 1048 -3.29 9.20 -37.35
CA LYS A 1048 -4.30 10.19 -37.69
C LYS A 1048 -5.61 9.50 -38.13
N THR A 1049 -6.71 10.21 -37.92
CA THR A 1049 -8.07 9.75 -38.26
C THR A 1049 -8.87 10.83 -38.99
N SER A 1050 -8.27 12.00 -39.24
CA SER A 1050 -8.90 13.10 -39.97
C SER A 1050 -7.85 14.02 -40.57
N ASN A 1051 -8.13 14.53 -41.77
CA ASN A 1051 -7.35 15.60 -42.38
C ASN A 1051 -7.62 16.90 -41.62
N LYS A 1052 -6.56 17.58 -41.17
CA LYS A 1052 -6.69 18.96 -40.69
C LYS A 1052 -7.02 19.82 -41.91
N SER A 1053 -8.19 20.45 -41.94
CA SER A 1053 -8.51 21.37 -43.03
C SER A 1053 -7.58 22.58 -42.98
N HIS A 1054 -7.30 23.19 -44.13
CA HIS A 1054 -6.57 24.45 -44.19
C HIS A 1054 -7.18 25.49 -43.23
N SER A 1055 -8.52 25.52 -43.13
CA SER A 1055 -9.24 26.39 -42.19
C SER A 1055 -8.91 26.11 -40.72
N ALA A 1056 -8.74 24.84 -40.31
CA ALA A 1056 -8.37 24.49 -38.94
C ALA A 1056 -6.92 24.86 -38.60
N GLU A 1057 -6.01 24.79 -39.58
CA GLU A 1057 -4.62 25.24 -39.42
C GLU A 1057 -4.52 26.77 -39.39
N VAL A 1058 -5.31 27.44 -40.23
CA VAL A 1058 -5.41 28.91 -40.26
C VAL A 1058 -6.03 29.43 -38.97
N GLU A 1059 -7.10 28.81 -38.46
CA GLU A 1059 -7.71 29.18 -37.17
C GLU A 1059 -6.68 29.11 -36.04
N ARG A 1060 -5.98 27.97 -35.89
CA ARG A 1060 -4.92 27.83 -34.86
C ARG A 1060 -3.79 28.85 -35.01
N LYS A 1061 -3.45 29.21 -36.25
CA LYS A 1061 -2.41 30.20 -36.52
C LYS A 1061 -2.81 31.60 -36.03
N TYR A 1062 -4.11 31.88 -35.93
CA TYR A 1062 -4.66 33.15 -35.44
C TYR A 1062 -5.26 33.06 -34.03
N ASP A 1063 -5.16 31.90 -33.37
CA ASP A 1063 -5.59 31.64 -31.98
C ASP A 1063 -4.43 31.83 -30.96
N GLN A 1064 -3.30 32.39 -31.40
CA GLN A 1064 -2.12 32.75 -30.57
C GLN A 1064 -2.12 34.21 -30.16
#